data_AF-A0A8J3XVR0-F1
#
_entry.id   AF-A0A8J3XVR0-F1
#
_cell.length_a   1.000
_cell.length_b   1.000
_cell.length_c   1.000
_cell.angle_alpha   90.00
_cell.angle_beta   90.00
_cell.angle_gamma   90.00
#
_symmetry.space_group_name_H-M   'P 1'
#
loop_
_entity.id
_entity.type
_entity.pdbx_description
1 polymer ?
#
loop_
_entity_poly.entity_id
_entity_poly.type
_entity_poly.pdbx_seq_one_letter_code
_entity_poly.pdbx_strand_id
1 'polypeptide(L)'
;MTLPLVLAGPVVRRVDASSATFWIALSRPASIEALAWAGDQTSAGSGTVQSGDPVVARSIATPTRAWGDHLFTATVTAETQGAGGLSPGAVFSYDVVVDGQGLKNLGLLADASGAESGIDAAAPARLALGYLPDHLPTFVTPSGTVDGLRLAHTSCRKPHGLGPDAMSWLDDLIADNRTDVDKRPQQLFLTGDQIYADDVAAPLLGMLQTLASELLGYEETVVMAGGAAGTGETRVALKDLPPLRRGRLCAEVAKFSTTDGASHLIGFGEFAAMYLACWSPRVWRPLPARSAVFAEVPDQQRADRHLTDFETAFDGRAKWEAADVKAEAEGSGTGADRKRVEAFALSVPKVARALANCSTYMIFDDHEVTDDWYLSAPWRTRVLTSPLGRSVIRNGLMAYAVFQAPGNDPAKWQLQAALAGGPPPTPEQKVQEKIATLLGDRAAPTVPHENDVDELLGLSSPADGPQVRFHYTVDGPRHRVAVLDTRTRRAYDSATRESPPKLVGSSLDAMLPAGPLTDGRELLVVVSAAPVLFPRIFDALVQPAAAAVFDLKTHLVRTEAFDPAHPRPAIVGSEQWDVEGWSADEASFHAFLRRLGSYPRVVLLGGDVHFASSLVCDLWTKGDDAADSRILQCTSSAARNEPSPGMRAVLRGQRSAQRLLQGDAVERLGWDGQHGVVLPGGAHIPPGRRGRLLRKPTFVPARGWPQGTTLAGDKPPDVRYRVSVLRDERPREALGVGAPAPPRLPAWNAADPVLTYAQIAAAHQQLLDDGKDPIRLMIFRSNIGIVSFTPSPSGPGEYVATHSVMSPVGDGTTGTAFTRHVVDLARSAAAAPPTLVTGG
;
A
#
# COMPACT_ATOMS: atom_id res chain seq x y z
N MET A 1 21.07 13.06 -20.60
CA MET A 1 20.44 14.34 -20.96
C MET A 1 20.52 15.28 -19.77
N THR A 2 20.43 16.61 -19.95
CA THR A 2 20.18 17.49 -18.80
C THR A 2 18.81 17.17 -18.21
N LEU A 3 18.69 17.02 -16.89
CA LEU A 3 17.42 16.78 -16.21
C LEU A 3 16.60 18.10 -16.10
N PRO A 4 15.26 18.04 -16.06
CA PRO A 4 14.45 19.24 -15.81
C PRO A 4 14.71 19.76 -14.39
N LEU A 5 14.49 21.05 -14.14
CA LEU A 5 14.68 21.61 -12.80
C LEU A 5 13.81 20.90 -11.76
N VAL A 6 12.51 20.76 -12.03
CA VAL A 6 11.57 20.03 -11.18
C VAL A 6 11.45 18.60 -11.68
N LEU A 7 11.92 17.66 -10.87
CA LEU A 7 11.86 16.22 -11.13
C LEU A 7 10.48 15.67 -10.77
N ALA A 8 9.97 16.02 -9.59
CA ALA A 8 8.63 15.64 -9.12
C ALA A 8 8.08 16.62 -8.08
N GLY A 9 6.76 16.62 -7.93
CA GLY A 9 6.03 17.49 -7.02
C GLY A 9 5.63 18.85 -7.63
N PRO A 10 5.13 19.78 -6.79
CA PRO A 10 4.93 19.62 -5.35
C PRO A 10 3.88 18.57 -5.01
N VAL A 11 4.10 17.81 -3.94
CA VAL A 11 3.13 16.90 -3.32
C VAL A 11 2.66 17.50 -2.00
N VAL A 12 1.35 17.59 -1.78
CA VAL A 12 0.79 17.97 -0.48
C VAL A 12 0.89 16.77 0.44
N ARG A 13 1.69 16.87 1.51
CA ARG A 13 1.97 15.72 2.39
C ARG A 13 1.14 15.74 3.66
N ARG A 14 1.23 16.82 4.43
CA ARG A 14 0.56 16.92 5.73
C ARG A 14 -0.12 18.27 5.87
N VAL A 15 -1.40 18.25 6.21
CA VAL A 15 -2.19 19.45 6.49
C VAL A 15 -2.81 19.29 7.87
N ASP A 16 -2.42 20.18 8.78
CA ASP A 16 -2.88 20.26 10.15
C ASP A 16 -3.55 21.63 10.37
N ALA A 17 -4.13 21.88 11.55
CA ALA A 17 -4.83 23.14 11.84
C ALA A 17 -3.91 24.39 11.85
N SER A 18 -2.59 24.21 11.94
CA SER A 18 -1.60 25.30 12.04
C SER A 18 -0.59 25.32 10.90
N SER A 19 -0.61 24.33 10.00
CA SER A 19 0.41 24.23 8.96
C SER A 19 0.00 23.36 7.77
N ALA A 20 0.66 23.60 6.64
CA ALA A 20 0.61 22.75 5.46
C ALA A 20 2.03 22.42 5.00
N THR A 21 2.31 21.15 4.72
CA THR A 21 3.62 20.65 4.34
C THR A 21 3.64 20.12 2.92
N PHE A 22 4.66 20.52 2.17
CA PHE A 22 4.84 20.18 0.76
C PHE A 22 6.19 19.48 0.57
N TRP A 23 6.22 18.48 -0.32
CA TRP A 23 7.44 17.82 -0.74
C TRP A 23 7.72 18.10 -2.22
N ILE A 24 8.98 18.33 -2.57
CA ILE A 24 9.43 18.56 -3.96
C ILE A 24 10.80 17.94 -4.21
N ALA A 25 11.03 17.44 -5.43
CA ALA A 25 12.32 16.95 -5.91
C ALA A 25 12.84 17.76 -7.10
N LEU A 26 14.12 18.14 -7.07
CA LEU A 26 14.79 19.00 -8.01
C LEU A 26 16.11 18.39 -8.52
N SER A 27 16.58 18.85 -9.69
CA SER A 27 17.84 18.39 -10.30
C SER A 27 19.08 19.19 -9.92
N ARG A 28 18.93 20.26 -9.12
CA ARG A 28 20.02 21.07 -8.59
C ARG A 28 19.67 21.62 -7.21
N PRO A 29 20.65 22.05 -6.40
CA PRO A 29 20.37 22.72 -5.14
C PRO A 29 19.52 23.98 -5.36
N ALA A 30 18.56 24.21 -4.47
CA ALA A 30 17.74 25.40 -4.46
C ALA A 30 17.27 25.77 -3.05
N SER A 31 16.81 27.01 -2.88
CA SER A 31 16.07 27.46 -1.71
C SER A 31 14.57 27.38 -1.99
N ILE A 32 13.82 26.75 -1.07
CA ILE A 32 12.40 26.46 -1.22
C ILE A 32 11.59 27.21 -0.18
N GLU A 33 10.56 27.92 -0.62
CA GLU A 33 9.59 28.57 0.24
C GLU A 33 8.18 28.12 -0.16
N ALA A 34 7.29 27.94 0.82
CA ALA A 34 5.89 27.63 0.60
C ALA A 34 5.01 28.75 1.17
N LEU A 35 3.98 29.11 0.40
CA LEU A 35 3.01 30.16 0.72
C LEU A 35 1.61 29.59 0.53
N ALA A 36 0.68 29.90 1.41
CA ALA A 36 -0.71 29.51 1.28
C ALA A 36 -1.67 30.69 1.47
N TRP A 37 -2.81 30.64 0.80
CA TRP A 37 -3.88 31.63 0.81
C TRP A 37 -5.23 30.94 1.02
N ALA A 38 -6.17 31.62 1.65
CA ALA A 38 -7.53 31.13 1.75
C ALA A 38 -8.22 31.13 0.37
N GLY A 39 -9.04 30.12 0.10
CA GLY A 39 -9.82 30.00 -1.12
C GLY A 39 -9.01 29.57 -2.35
N ASP A 40 -9.70 29.57 -3.49
CA ASP A 40 -9.14 29.30 -4.81
C ASP A 40 -8.50 30.57 -5.40
N GLN A 41 -7.23 30.48 -5.80
CA GLN A 41 -6.43 31.62 -6.19
C GLN A 41 -5.76 31.43 -7.54
N THR A 42 -5.67 32.53 -8.30
CA THR A 42 -4.91 32.60 -9.55
C THR A 42 -3.58 33.31 -9.30
N SER A 43 -2.49 32.75 -9.83
CA SER A 43 -1.15 33.35 -9.69
C SER A 43 -1.02 34.65 -10.49
N ALA A 44 -0.47 35.68 -9.85
CA ALA A 44 -0.01 36.91 -10.49
C ALA A 44 1.49 36.87 -10.86
N GLY A 45 2.19 35.80 -10.47
CA GLY A 45 3.64 35.63 -10.57
C GLY A 45 4.16 34.85 -9.36
N SER A 46 5.48 34.82 -9.17
CA SER A 46 6.11 34.13 -8.04
C SER A 46 5.59 34.63 -6.69
N GLY A 47 4.98 33.74 -5.89
CA GLY A 47 4.56 34.03 -4.53
C GLY A 47 3.50 35.13 -4.40
N THR A 48 2.71 35.37 -5.45
CA THR A 48 1.67 36.40 -5.47
C THR A 48 0.40 35.92 -6.16
N VAL A 49 -0.74 36.42 -5.69
CA VAL A 49 -2.07 36.07 -6.21
C VAL A 49 -2.76 37.31 -6.77
N GLN A 50 -3.58 37.12 -7.80
CA GLN A 50 -4.27 38.22 -8.51
C GLN A 50 -5.29 38.95 -7.63
N SER A 51 -5.88 38.26 -6.65
CA SER A 51 -6.82 38.86 -5.69
C SER A 51 -6.18 39.91 -4.78
N GLY A 52 -4.85 39.86 -4.59
CA GLY A 52 -4.16 40.63 -3.56
C GLY A 52 -4.40 40.14 -2.14
N ASP A 53 -5.01 38.96 -1.96
CA ASP A 53 -5.28 38.39 -0.64
C ASP A 53 -3.99 38.14 0.15
N PRO A 54 -4.02 38.33 1.48
CA PRO A 54 -2.85 38.11 2.31
C PRO A 54 -2.51 36.61 2.41
N VAL A 55 -1.21 36.33 2.51
CA VAL A 55 -0.70 34.99 2.82
C VAL A 55 -1.15 34.60 4.24
N VAL A 56 -1.81 33.45 4.37
CA VAL A 56 -2.31 32.94 5.67
C VAL A 56 -1.31 32.02 6.37
N ALA A 57 -0.49 31.31 5.59
CA ALA A 57 0.60 30.49 6.09
C ALA A 57 1.84 30.60 5.20
N ARG A 58 3.02 30.61 5.82
CA ARG A 58 4.30 30.82 5.15
C ARG A 58 5.38 29.98 5.81
N SER A 59 6.26 29.39 5.02
CA SER A 59 7.44 28.69 5.53
C SER A 59 8.62 29.64 5.67
N ILE A 60 9.61 29.24 6.45
CA ILE A 60 10.96 29.76 6.23
C ILE A 60 11.52 29.21 4.91
N ALA A 61 12.47 29.93 4.32
CA ALA A 61 13.19 29.44 3.14
C ALA A 61 14.11 28.28 3.56
N THR A 62 13.86 27.10 3.00
CA THR A 62 14.55 25.85 3.36
C THR A 62 15.41 25.38 2.20
N PRO A 63 16.72 25.12 2.40
CA PRO A 63 17.56 24.56 1.34
C PRO A 63 17.17 23.11 1.05
N THR A 64 17.25 22.72 -0.21
CA THR A 64 17.14 21.30 -0.58
C THR A 64 18.31 20.48 -0.03
N ARG A 65 18.05 19.20 0.27
CA ARG A 65 19.08 18.21 0.61
C ARG A 65 19.47 17.40 -0.61
N ALA A 66 20.76 17.13 -0.77
CA ALA A 66 21.31 16.33 -1.86
C ALA A 66 21.25 14.83 -1.56
N TRP A 67 20.92 14.04 -2.57
CA TRP A 67 20.92 12.56 -2.56
C TRP A 67 21.64 11.98 -3.78
N GLY A 68 22.24 12.85 -4.59
CA GLY A 68 22.95 12.58 -5.82
C GLY A 68 23.34 13.91 -6.47
N ASP A 69 24.07 13.88 -7.57
CA ASP A 69 24.54 15.08 -8.27
C ASP A 69 23.40 15.91 -8.84
N HIS A 70 22.30 15.22 -9.16
CA HIS A 70 21.12 15.76 -9.80
C HIS A 70 19.84 15.26 -9.13
N LEU A 71 19.91 14.93 -7.84
CA LEU A 71 18.74 14.59 -7.03
C LEU A 71 18.78 15.35 -5.71
N PHE A 72 17.88 16.30 -5.59
CA PHE A 72 17.73 17.14 -4.41
C PHE A 72 16.28 17.12 -3.97
N THR A 73 15.98 16.98 -2.68
CA THR A 73 14.60 17.07 -2.18
C THR A 73 14.45 18.10 -1.08
N ALA A 74 13.24 18.62 -0.91
CA ALA A 74 12.87 19.43 0.24
C ALA A 74 11.47 19.04 0.73
N THR A 75 11.32 19.00 2.04
CA THR A 75 10.02 18.96 2.72
C THR A 75 9.86 20.26 3.47
N VAL A 76 8.96 21.13 3.02
CA VAL A 76 8.80 22.49 3.50
C VAL A 76 7.43 22.65 4.16
N THR A 77 7.41 23.18 5.38
CA THR A 77 6.19 23.39 6.17
C THR A 77 5.86 24.87 6.24
N ALA A 78 4.74 25.27 5.66
CA ALA A 78 4.17 26.61 5.79
C ALA A 78 3.35 26.69 7.09
N GLU A 79 3.74 27.58 8.00
CA GLU A 79 3.08 27.77 9.29
C GLU A 79 2.21 29.04 9.28
N THR A 80 1.08 28.99 9.98
CA THR A 80 0.11 30.10 10.02
C THR A 80 0.71 31.35 10.69
N GLN A 81 0.52 32.52 10.09
CA GLN A 81 1.16 33.77 10.50
C GLN A 81 0.40 34.54 11.61
N GLY A 82 -0.49 33.88 12.35
CA GLY A 82 -1.30 34.48 13.41
C GLY A 82 -2.23 33.49 14.13
N ALA A 83 -3.05 33.97 15.06
CA ALA A 83 -3.87 33.14 15.94
C ALA A 83 -5.05 32.42 15.24
N GLY A 84 -5.36 32.76 13.97
CA GLY A 84 -6.54 32.26 13.25
C GLY A 84 -6.42 30.83 12.69
N GLY A 85 -5.20 30.27 12.62
CA GLY A 85 -4.96 28.92 12.07
C GLY A 85 -5.42 28.76 10.61
N LEU A 86 -5.38 27.52 10.12
CA LEU A 86 -6.08 27.12 8.90
C LEU A 86 -7.49 26.67 9.30
N SER A 87 -8.52 27.36 8.82
CA SER A 87 -9.92 27.04 9.13
C SER A 87 -10.27 25.60 8.72
N PRO A 88 -10.93 24.80 9.58
CA PRO A 88 -11.35 23.44 9.23
C PRO A 88 -12.34 23.39 8.06
N GLY A 89 -12.27 22.35 7.23
CA GLY A 89 -13.19 22.13 6.11
C GLY A 89 -13.16 23.23 5.03
N ALA A 90 -12.02 23.89 4.83
CA ALA A 90 -11.88 25.01 3.91
C ALA A 90 -10.82 24.73 2.83
N VAL A 91 -11.02 25.35 1.65
CA VAL A 91 -10.06 25.32 0.54
C VAL A 91 -8.96 26.33 0.78
N PHE A 92 -7.72 25.93 0.54
CA PHE A 92 -6.55 26.81 0.50
C PHE A 92 -5.77 26.57 -0.78
N SER A 93 -5.31 27.64 -1.41
CA SER A 93 -4.37 27.60 -2.53
C SER A 93 -2.95 27.74 -2.02
N TYR A 94 -1.97 27.20 -2.74
CA TYR A 94 -0.56 27.34 -2.37
C TYR A 94 0.38 27.54 -3.56
N ASP A 95 1.51 28.17 -3.28
CA ASP A 95 2.65 28.29 -4.20
C ASP A 95 3.90 27.72 -3.53
N VAL A 96 4.70 27.00 -4.30
CA VAL A 96 6.04 26.54 -3.89
C VAL A 96 7.05 27.28 -4.74
N VAL A 97 7.78 28.18 -4.09
CA VAL A 97 8.74 29.09 -4.71
C VAL A 97 10.13 28.46 -4.65
N VAL A 98 10.74 28.25 -5.81
CA VAL A 98 12.07 27.66 -5.99
C VAL A 98 13.02 28.74 -6.49
N ASP A 99 14.00 29.14 -5.67
CA ASP A 99 14.92 30.25 -5.98
C ASP A 99 14.19 31.53 -6.46
N GLY A 100 13.08 31.88 -5.81
CA GLY A 100 12.26 33.04 -6.18
C GLY A 100 11.33 32.83 -7.38
N GLN A 101 11.25 31.62 -7.95
CA GLN A 101 10.34 31.26 -9.03
C GLN A 101 9.15 30.45 -8.50
N GLY A 102 7.94 31.00 -8.57
CA GLY A 102 6.71 30.27 -8.22
C GLY A 102 6.30 29.27 -9.30
N LEU A 103 5.27 28.47 -9.00
CA LEU A 103 4.80 27.38 -9.87
C LEU A 103 4.42 27.86 -11.29
N LYS A 104 3.92 29.09 -11.43
CA LYS A 104 3.63 29.69 -12.74
C LYS A 104 4.90 29.83 -13.58
N ASN A 105 5.94 30.43 -13.02
CA ASN A 105 7.23 30.66 -13.68
C ASN A 105 7.97 29.36 -13.97
N LEU A 106 7.74 28.33 -13.16
CA LEU A 106 8.26 26.97 -13.37
C LEU A 106 7.48 26.18 -14.45
N GLY A 107 6.43 26.75 -15.04
CA GLY A 107 5.62 26.08 -16.06
C GLY A 107 4.81 24.89 -15.50
N LEU A 108 4.37 24.98 -14.24
CA LEU A 108 3.57 23.94 -13.57
C LEU A 108 2.07 24.26 -13.55
N LEU A 109 1.68 25.49 -13.91
CA LEU A 109 0.27 25.93 -13.91
C LEU A 109 -0.33 26.01 -15.33
N ALA A 110 0.28 25.35 -16.30
CA ALA A 110 -0.22 25.27 -17.67
C ALA A 110 -0.08 23.84 -18.20
N ASP A 111 -1.01 23.44 -19.05
CA ASP A 111 -0.90 22.18 -19.80
C ASP A 111 0.26 22.30 -20.80
N ALA A 112 1.02 21.21 -20.95
CA ALA A 112 2.13 21.15 -21.89
C ALA A 112 2.36 19.73 -22.41
N SER A 113 3.00 19.59 -23.57
CA SER A 113 3.35 18.31 -24.17
C SER A 113 4.61 18.41 -25.03
N GLY A 114 5.19 17.27 -25.40
CA GLY A 114 6.44 17.24 -26.17
C GLY A 114 7.66 17.65 -25.35
N ALA A 115 8.77 17.87 -26.06
CA ALA A 115 10.07 18.16 -25.46
C ALA A 115 10.16 19.59 -24.93
N GLU A 116 10.80 19.73 -23.77
CA GLU A 116 11.14 21.00 -23.12
C GLU A 116 12.56 20.90 -22.53
N SER A 117 13.06 21.97 -21.92
CA SER A 117 14.39 21.97 -21.27
C SER A 117 14.51 20.83 -20.25
N GLY A 118 15.26 19.80 -20.64
CA GLY A 118 15.50 18.58 -19.86
C GLY A 118 14.40 17.53 -19.87
N ILE A 119 13.26 17.80 -20.51
CA ILE A 119 12.12 16.87 -20.64
C ILE A 119 12.15 16.23 -22.03
N ASP A 120 12.07 14.91 -22.08
CA ASP A 120 12.09 14.16 -23.34
C ASP A 120 10.79 14.34 -24.14
N ALA A 121 10.86 14.22 -25.47
CA ALA A 121 9.67 14.25 -26.32
C ALA A 121 8.70 13.09 -26.04
N ALA A 122 9.21 11.96 -25.55
CA ALA A 122 8.43 10.79 -25.16
C ALA A 122 7.82 10.90 -23.75
N ALA A 123 8.14 11.95 -22.99
CA ALA A 123 7.51 12.17 -21.69
C ALA A 123 6.00 12.39 -21.85
N PRO A 124 5.16 11.86 -20.94
CA PRO A 124 3.72 12.09 -20.96
C PRO A 124 3.37 13.59 -20.95
N ALA A 125 2.14 13.90 -21.35
CA ALA A 125 1.59 15.23 -21.22
C ALA A 125 1.70 15.73 -19.77
N ARG A 126 1.82 17.03 -19.58
CA ARG A 126 1.91 17.68 -18.28
C ARG A 126 0.64 18.51 -18.13
N LEU A 127 -0.05 18.36 -17.00
CA LEU A 127 -1.30 19.07 -16.74
C LEU A 127 -1.06 20.24 -15.79
N ALA A 128 -1.82 21.32 -15.97
CA ALA A 128 -1.85 22.45 -15.05
C ALA A 128 -2.25 21.96 -13.65
N LEU A 129 -1.37 22.15 -12.66
CA LEU A 129 -1.58 21.62 -11.31
C LEU A 129 -2.81 22.24 -10.61
N GLY A 130 -3.19 23.48 -10.93
CA GLY A 130 -4.41 24.12 -10.43
C GLY A 130 -5.70 23.79 -11.19
N TYR A 131 -5.68 22.78 -12.07
CA TYR A 131 -6.77 22.39 -12.99
C TYR A 131 -7.15 23.40 -14.07
N LEU A 132 -6.85 24.69 -13.87
CA LEU A 132 -7.05 25.76 -14.82
C LEU A 132 -5.72 26.49 -15.08
N PRO A 133 -5.51 27.09 -16.26
CA PRO A 133 -4.33 27.89 -16.54
C PRO A 133 -4.10 28.96 -15.47
N ASP A 134 -2.86 29.07 -14.98
CA ASP A 134 -2.41 30.00 -13.94
C ASP A 134 -3.06 29.86 -12.56
N HIS A 135 -4.04 28.98 -12.36
CA HIS A 135 -4.57 28.69 -11.03
C HIS A 135 -3.53 27.94 -10.21
N LEU A 136 -3.42 28.33 -8.93
CA LEU A 136 -2.60 27.61 -7.98
C LEU A 136 -3.25 26.26 -7.62
N PRO A 137 -2.46 25.21 -7.35
CA PRO A 137 -2.98 23.98 -6.75
C PRO A 137 -3.56 24.28 -5.35
N THR A 138 -4.48 23.43 -4.93
CA THR A 138 -5.28 23.65 -3.72
C THR A 138 -5.35 22.41 -2.84
N PHE A 139 -5.49 22.57 -1.52
CA PHE A 139 -5.83 21.48 -0.61
C PHE A 139 -7.06 21.85 0.23
N VAL A 140 -7.68 20.85 0.84
CA VAL A 140 -8.80 21.04 1.77
C VAL A 140 -8.35 20.60 3.16
N THR A 141 -8.52 21.45 4.16
CA THR A 141 -8.26 21.10 5.56
C THR A 141 -9.29 20.08 6.07
N PRO A 142 -8.93 19.17 6.97
CA PRO A 142 -9.91 18.24 7.55
C PRO A 142 -11.08 18.98 8.20
N SER A 143 -12.29 18.40 8.10
CA SER A 143 -13.51 19.00 8.65
C SER A 143 -13.43 19.18 10.18
N GLY A 144 -14.11 20.22 10.67
CA GLY A 144 -14.33 20.46 12.10
C GLY A 144 -15.28 19.46 12.76
N THR A 145 -15.95 18.61 11.97
CA THR A 145 -16.87 17.57 12.41
C THR A 145 -16.59 16.25 11.70
N VAL A 146 -16.98 15.11 12.30
CA VAL A 146 -16.77 13.78 11.68
C VAL A 146 -17.63 13.61 10.42
N ASP A 147 -18.86 14.11 10.40
CA ASP A 147 -19.77 14.01 9.25
C ASP A 147 -19.34 14.83 8.02
N GLY A 148 -18.48 15.83 8.19
CA GLY A 148 -17.81 16.51 7.08
C GLY A 148 -16.53 15.83 6.59
N LEU A 149 -16.02 14.81 7.29
CA LEU A 149 -14.76 14.15 6.95
C LEU A 149 -14.90 13.25 5.70
N ARG A 150 -13.93 13.36 4.78
CA ARG A 150 -13.83 12.59 3.53
C ARG A 150 -12.41 12.10 3.35
N LEU A 151 -12.24 10.78 3.36
CA LEU A 151 -10.94 10.11 3.22
C LEU A 151 -10.91 9.32 1.91
N ALA A 152 -9.82 9.38 1.16
CA ALA A 152 -9.56 8.50 0.03
C ALA A 152 -8.49 7.47 0.42
N HIS A 153 -8.56 6.24 -0.10
CA HIS A 153 -7.48 5.26 0.09
C HIS A 153 -7.39 4.21 -1.02
N THR A 154 -6.17 3.74 -1.29
CA THR A 154 -5.88 2.61 -2.21
C THR A 154 -4.42 2.12 -2.07
N SER A 155 -4.10 0.95 -2.63
CA SER A 155 -2.75 0.35 -2.70
C SER A 155 -2.50 -0.36 -4.03
N CYS A 156 -1.33 -0.99 -4.21
CA CYS A 156 -1.01 -1.90 -5.33
C CYS A 156 -1.11 -1.20 -6.70
N ARG A 157 -0.30 -0.17 -6.91
CA ARG A 157 -0.27 0.62 -8.15
C ARG A 157 0.89 0.18 -9.06
N LYS A 158 0.81 -1.05 -9.58
CA LYS A 158 1.84 -1.66 -10.42
C LYS A 158 1.87 -1.07 -11.84
N PRO A 159 3.00 -0.51 -12.31
CA PRO A 159 3.08 0.14 -13.62
C PRO A 159 2.65 -0.74 -14.81
N HIS A 160 3.06 -2.01 -14.82
CA HIS A 160 2.65 -3.00 -15.83
C HIS A 160 1.53 -3.93 -15.35
N GLY A 161 0.87 -3.61 -14.24
CA GLY A 161 -0.29 -4.35 -13.73
C GLY A 161 -1.48 -4.28 -14.67
N LEU A 162 -2.38 -5.26 -14.54
CA LEU A 162 -3.65 -5.28 -15.28
C LEU A 162 -4.62 -4.22 -14.76
N GLY A 163 -5.48 -3.74 -15.66
CA GLY A 163 -6.52 -2.76 -15.35
C GLY A 163 -6.08 -1.30 -15.53
N PRO A 164 -7.03 -0.36 -15.49
CA PRO A 164 -6.75 1.08 -15.48
C PRO A 164 -6.13 1.53 -14.16
N ASP A 165 -5.60 2.75 -14.12
CA ASP A 165 -5.04 3.36 -12.91
C ASP A 165 -6.08 4.16 -12.13
N ALA A 166 -6.57 3.63 -11.01
CA ALA A 166 -7.65 4.22 -10.23
C ALA A 166 -7.30 5.59 -9.61
N MET A 167 -6.01 5.90 -9.43
CA MET A 167 -5.57 7.21 -8.93
C MET A 167 -5.93 8.35 -9.90
N SER A 168 -6.07 8.04 -11.19
CA SER A 168 -6.56 9.02 -12.18
C SER A 168 -8.00 9.45 -11.93
N TRP A 169 -8.82 8.62 -11.29
CA TRP A 169 -10.21 8.97 -10.96
C TRP A 169 -10.32 9.84 -9.70
N LEU A 170 -9.31 9.80 -8.82
CA LEU A 170 -9.20 10.76 -7.73
C LEU A 170 -8.98 12.17 -8.27
N ASP A 171 -8.13 12.30 -9.29
CA ASP A 171 -7.91 13.57 -10.00
C ASP A 171 -9.22 14.10 -10.59
N ASP A 172 -10.00 13.24 -11.25
CA ASP A 172 -11.30 13.61 -11.81
C ASP A 172 -12.29 14.02 -10.71
N LEU A 173 -12.35 13.26 -9.60
CA LEU A 173 -13.19 13.60 -8.44
C LEU A 173 -12.82 14.97 -7.86
N ILE A 174 -11.53 15.29 -7.78
CA ILE A 174 -11.06 16.59 -7.30
C ILE A 174 -11.41 17.70 -8.31
N ALA A 175 -11.20 17.46 -9.61
CA ALA A 175 -11.51 18.41 -10.68
C ALA A 175 -13.00 18.81 -10.65
N ASP A 176 -13.88 17.81 -10.58
CA ASP A 176 -15.33 17.99 -10.59
C ASP A 176 -15.85 18.71 -9.33
N ASN A 177 -15.08 18.67 -8.23
CA ASN A 177 -15.46 19.21 -6.92
C ASN A 177 -14.43 20.21 -6.39
N ARG A 178 -13.73 20.92 -7.28
CA ARG A 178 -12.58 21.77 -6.96
C ARG A 178 -12.84 22.76 -5.82
N THR A 179 -14.03 23.35 -5.81
CA THR A 179 -14.50 24.30 -4.78
C THR A 179 -15.60 23.74 -3.86
N ASP A 180 -16.04 22.50 -4.06
CA ASP A 180 -17.08 21.85 -3.25
C ASP A 180 -16.41 20.97 -2.18
N VAL A 181 -16.18 21.56 -1.01
CA VAL A 181 -15.48 20.93 0.12
C VAL A 181 -16.18 19.70 0.68
N ASP A 182 -17.50 19.60 0.51
CA ASP A 182 -18.32 18.52 1.08
C ASP A 182 -18.14 17.19 0.32
N LYS A 183 -17.70 17.28 -0.95
CA LYS A 183 -17.46 16.14 -1.84
C LYS A 183 -15.99 15.84 -2.07
N ARG A 184 -15.10 16.78 -1.74
CA ARG A 184 -13.68 16.68 -2.03
C ARG A 184 -12.94 15.91 -0.90
N PRO A 185 -12.15 14.87 -1.21
CA PRO A 185 -11.34 14.19 -0.22
C PRO A 185 -10.33 15.15 0.42
N GLN A 186 -10.31 15.20 1.75
CA GLN A 186 -9.38 16.06 2.48
C GLN A 186 -8.04 15.36 2.72
N GLN A 187 -8.06 14.03 2.88
CA GLN A 187 -6.90 13.19 3.12
C GLN A 187 -6.92 11.95 2.23
N LEU A 188 -5.78 11.65 1.59
CA LEU A 188 -5.50 10.45 0.82
C LEU A 188 -4.52 9.56 1.61
N PHE A 189 -4.88 8.30 1.80
CA PHE A 189 -4.03 7.26 2.37
C PHE A 189 -3.63 6.26 1.31
N LEU A 190 -2.35 6.21 1.04
CA LEU A 190 -1.70 5.29 0.14
C LEU A 190 -1.21 4.10 0.97
N THR A 191 -2.03 3.04 1.01
CA THR A 191 -1.99 1.98 2.04
C THR A 191 -1.02 0.85 1.71
N GLY A 192 0.08 1.13 1.02
CA GLY A 192 1.07 0.13 0.55
C GLY A 192 1.24 0.08 -0.97
N ASP A 193 2.35 -0.48 -1.46
CA ASP A 193 2.65 -0.78 -2.86
C ASP A 193 2.48 0.40 -3.82
N GLN A 194 3.11 1.53 -3.48
CA GLN A 194 3.12 2.72 -4.32
C GLN A 194 4.09 2.62 -5.50
N ILE A 195 5.13 1.81 -5.32
CA ILE A 195 6.02 1.32 -6.35
C ILE A 195 6.10 -0.20 -6.25
N TYR A 196 6.59 -0.84 -7.29
CA TYR A 196 6.99 -2.25 -7.27
C TYR A 196 8.50 -2.30 -7.51
N ALA A 197 9.22 -3.00 -6.65
CA ALA A 197 10.67 -3.08 -6.66
C ALA A 197 11.17 -4.43 -7.14
N ASP A 198 10.44 -5.51 -6.86
CA ASP A 198 10.84 -6.86 -7.22
C ASP A 198 10.32 -7.32 -8.58
N ASP A 199 9.08 -6.99 -8.90
CA ASP A 199 8.49 -7.17 -10.23
C ASP A 199 8.41 -5.83 -10.95
N VAL A 200 9.40 -5.55 -11.79
CA VAL A 200 9.42 -4.38 -12.69
C VAL A 200 9.41 -4.85 -14.14
N ALA A 201 8.51 -4.31 -14.95
CA ALA A 201 8.55 -4.52 -16.39
C ALA A 201 9.94 -4.24 -16.97
N ALA A 202 10.50 -5.18 -17.72
CA ALA A 202 11.86 -5.09 -18.22
C ALA A 202 12.17 -3.80 -19.03
N PRO A 203 11.25 -3.32 -19.91
CA PRO A 203 11.44 -2.02 -20.56
C PRO A 203 11.47 -0.85 -19.56
N LEU A 204 10.63 -0.88 -18.52
CA LEU A 204 10.61 0.16 -17.50
C LEU A 204 11.93 0.17 -16.73
N LEU A 205 12.40 -1.00 -16.26
CA LEU A 205 13.67 -1.11 -15.55
C LEU A 205 14.85 -0.54 -16.37
N GLY A 206 14.93 -0.83 -17.67
CA GLY A 206 16.00 -0.28 -18.50
C GLY A 206 15.95 1.25 -18.65
N MET A 207 14.74 1.85 -18.66
CA MET A 207 14.58 3.31 -18.59
C MET A 207 15.04 3.84 -17.21
N LEU A 208 14.60 3.18 -16.13
CA LEU A 208 14.92 3.56 -14.75
C LEU A 208 16.42 3.48 -14.47
N GLN A 209 17.15 2.50 -14.99
CA GLN A 209 18.59 2.40 -14.87
C GLN A 209 19.33 3.59 -15.48
N THR A 210 18.85 4.06 -16.64
CA THR A 210 19.44 5.24 -17.28
C THR A 210 19.17 6.48 -16.44
N LEU A 211 17.93 6.65 -15.97
CA LEU A 211 17.55 7.76 -15.10
C LEU A 211 18.29 7.73 -13.75
N ALA A 212 18.49 6.55 -13.16
CA ALA A 212 19.23 6.37 -11.91
C ALA A 212 20.64 6.96 -11.99
N SER A 213 21.40 6.60 -13.03
CA SER A 213 22.75 7.14 -13.23
C SER A 213 22.75 8.64 -13.50
N GLU A 214 21.73 9.17 -14.20
CA GLU A 214 21.57 10.62 -14.40
C GLU A 214 21.29 11.35 -13.08
N LEU A 215 20.42 10.80 -12.22
CA LEU A 215 20.07 11.39 -10.93
C LEU A 215 21.26 11.41 -9.96
N LEU A 216 21.99 10.30 -9.88
CA LEU A 216 23.13 10.17 -9.00
C LEU A 216 24.37 10.88 -9.55
N GLY A 217 24.51 11.01 -10.87
CA GLY A 217 25.72 11.50 -11.53
C GLY A 217 26.84 10.46 -11.64
N TYR A 218 26.58 9.22 -11.22
CA TYR A 218 27.50 8.09 -11.31
C TYR A 218 26.73 6.76 -11.43
N GLU A 219 27.40 5.70 -11.87
CA GLU A 219 26.86 4.33 -11.84
C GLU A 219 27.13 3.74 -10.45
N GLU A 220 26.08 3.54 -9.65
CA GLU A 220 26.15 2.92 -8.33
C GLU A 220 26.73 1.49 -8.39
N THR A 221 27.42 1.04 -7.34
CA THR A 221 27.92 -0.33 -7.21
C THR A 221 27.29 -1.05 -6.03
N VAL A 222 27.13 -2.37 -6.14
CA VAL A 222 26.65 -3.24 -5.06
C VAL A 222 27.57 -4.43 -4.86
N VAL A 223 27.63 -4.93 -3.62
CA VAL A 223 28.44 -6.09 -3.24
C VAL A 223 27.66 -7.37 -3.52
N MET A 224 28.23 -8.27 -4.33
CA MET A 224 27.63 -9.52 -4.81
C MET A 224 28.02 -10.76 -3.98
N ALA A 225 28.88 -10.57 -2.96
CA ALA A 225 29.60 -11.60 -2.21
C ALA A 225 30.73 -12.30 -3.01
N GLY A 226 31.93 -12.36 -2.41
CA GLY A 226 33.10 -13.03 -2.96
C GLY A 226 33.89 -13.75 -1.88
N GLY A 227 33.85 -15.08 -1.91
CA GLY A 227 34.95 -15.90 -1.43
C GLY A 227 36.05 -15.94 -2.49
N ALA A 228 37.26 -15.51 -2.09
CA ALA A 228 38.56 -15.90 -2.64
C ALA A 228 38.87 -15.76 -4.15
N ALA A 229 38.34 -14.80 -4.92
CA ALA A 229 39.02 -14.26 -6.12
C ALA A 229 38.28 -13.07 -6.75
N GLY A 230 38.84 -11.86 -6.65
CA GLY A 230 38.43 -10.71 -7.48
C GLY A 230 37.26 -9.89 -6.93
N THR A 231 37.35 -8.57 -7.11
CA THR A 231 36.51 -7.51 -6.53
C THR A 231 35.01 -7.86 -6.52
N GLY A 232 34.46 -8.19 -5.35
CA GLY A 232 33.08 -8.68 -5.17
C GLY A 232 31.98 -7.62 -5.36
N GLU A 233 32.18 -6.64 -6.23
CA GLU A 233 31.27 -5.54 -6.53
C GLU A 233 30.83 -5.56 -8.00
N THR A 234 29.63 -5.07 -8.28
CA THR A 234 29.09 -4.91 -9.63
C THR A 234 28.32 -3.62 -9.75
N ARG A 235 28.42 -2.96 -10.90
CA ARG A 235 27.67 -1.73 -11.18
C ARG A 235 26.20 -2.04 -11.41
N VAL A 236 25.33 -1.23 -10.82
CA VAL A 236 23.89 -1.23 -11.06
C VAL A 236 23.60 -0.41 -12.32
N ALA A 237 23.94 -0.98 -13.47
CA ALA A 237 23.78 -0.35 -14.78
C ALA A 237 23.25 -1.35 -15.81
N LEU A 238 22.59 -0.84 -16.87
CA LEU A 238 21.93 -1.68 -17.88
C LEU A 238 22.85 -2.73 -18.50
N LYS A 239 24.12 -2.38 -18.74
CA LYS A 239 25.13 -3.28 -19.33
C LYS A 239 25.62 -4.37 -18.36
N ASP A 240 25.53 -4.14 -17.06
CA ASP A 240 26.13 -5.01 -16.04
C ASP A 240 25.08 -5.89 -15.35
N LEU A 241 23.92 -5.30 -15.00
CA LEU A 241 22.76 -5.96 -14.44
C LEU A 241 21.52 -5.65 -15.30
N PRO A 242 21.42 -6.19 -16.53
CA PRO A 242 20.28 -5.93 -17.40
C PRO A 242 18.97 -6.48 -16.83
N PRO A 243 17.80 -5.95 -17.27
CA PRO A 243 16.51 -6.54 -16.99
C PRO A 243 16.42 -8.02 -17.37
N LEU A 244 15.47 -8.75 -16.76
CA LEU A 244 15.23 -10.20 -16.91
C LEU A 244 16.33 -11.12 -16.36
N ARG A 245 17.57 -10.65 -16.21
CA ARG A 245 18.70 -11.49 -15.79
C ARG A 245 18.97 -11.52 -14.29
N ARG A 246 18.18 -10.79 -13.50
CA ARG A 246 18.42 -10.62 -12.05
C ARG A 246 17.83 -11.74 -11.19
N GLY A 247 17.05 -12.66 -11.77
CA GLY A 247 16.33 -13.68 -10.99
C GLY A 247 17.26 -14.59 -10.18
N ARG A 248 18.33 -15.11 -10.82
CA ARG A 248 19.33 -15.94 -10.12
C ARG A 248 20.06 -15.14 -9.04
N LEU A 249 20.39 -13.88 -9.33
CA LEU A 249 21.04 -12.98 -8.40
C LEU A 249 20.18 -12.75 -7.14
N CYS A 250 18.91 -12.43 -7.33
CA CYS A 250 17.95 -12.24 -6.24
C CYS A 250 17.76 -13.52 -5.41
N ALA A 251 17.59 -14.67 -6.07
CA ALA A 251 17.35 -15.94 -5.40
C ALA A 251 18.59 -16.50 -4.67
N GLU A 252 19.74 -16.54 -5.34
CA GLU A 252 20.94 -17.24 -4.83
C GLU A 252 21.85 -16.32 -4.02
N VAL A 253 21.94 -15.04 -4.35
CA VAL A 253 22.88 -14.11 -3.71
C VAL A 253 22.16 -13.24 -2.70
N ALA A 254 21.13 -12.49 -3.11
CA ALA A 254 20.35 -11.66 -2.19
C ALA A 254 19.52 -12.49 -1.20
N LYS A 255 19.30 -13.77 -1.54
CA LYS A 255 18.51 -14.73 -0.77
C LYS A 255 17.04 -14.32 -0.64
N PHE A 256 16.46 -13.59 -1.60
CA PHE A 256 15.04 -13.25 -1.54
C PHE A 256 14.14 -14.45 -1.81
N SER A 257 12.86 -14.34 -1.42
CA SER A 257 11.80 -15.33 -1.69
C SER A 257 10.94 -14.97 -2.91
N THR A 258 10.98 -13.71 -3.36
CA THR A 258 10.26 -13.26 -4.56
C THR A 258 10.52 -14.16 -5.75
N THR A 259 9.45 -14.50 -6.47
CA THR A 259 9.51 -15.32 -7.68
C THR A 259 9.58 -14.48 -8.97
N ASP A 260 9.36 -13.16 -8.86
CA ASP A 260 9.35 -12.22 -9.98
C ASP A 260 10.63 -11.37 -10.07
N GLY A 261 11.66 -11.69 -9.28
CA GLY A 261 12.93 -10.95 -9.18
C GLY A 261 13.81 -10.92 -10.44
N ALA A 262 13.31 -11.34 -11.60
CA ALA A 262 14.02 -11.28 -12.88
C ALA A 262 14.42 -9.85 -13.26
N SER A 263 13.63 -8.86 -12.82
CA SER A 263 13.83 -7.43 -13.06
C SER A 263 13.67 -6.62 -11.75
N HIS A 264 14.33 -7.07 -10.69
CA HIS A 264 14.29 -6.41 -9.38
C HIS A 264 15.14 -5.13 -9.32
N LEU A 265 14.69 -4.04 -8.70
CA LEU A 265 15.47 -2.83 -8.35
C LEU A 265 16.51 -3.15 -7.28
N ILE A 266 17.76 -2.75 -7.49
CA ILE A 266 18.89 -3.12 -6.63
C ILE A 266 19.51 -1.89 -5.97
N GLY A 267 19.82 -0.87 -6.76
CA GLY A 267 20.51 0.34 -6.31
C GLY A 267 19.54 1.41 -5.79
N PHE A 268 19.98 2.26 -4.86
CA PHE A 268 19.20 3.42 -4.40
C PHE A 268 18.73 4.29 -5.59
N GLY A 269 19.59 4.47 -6.61
CA GLY A 269 19.23 5.24 -7.80
C GLY A 269 18.04 4.65 -8.57
N GLU A 270 17.93 3.32 -8.64
CA GLU A 270 16.80 2.64 -9.29
C GLU A 270 15.50 2.83 -8.51
N PHE A 271 15.54 2.72 -7.17
CA PHE A 271 14.39 3.05 -6.31
C PHE A 271 13.95 4.52 -6.46
N ALA A 272 14.90 5.45 -6.42
CA ALA A 272 14.63 6.89 -6.58
C ALA A 272 14.01 7.19 -7.95
N ALA A 273 14.54 6.60 -9.02
CA ALA A 273 14.00 6.72 -10.37
C ALA A 273 12.56 6.18 -10.45
N MET A 274 12.28 5.05 -9.79
CA MET A 274 10.93 4.45 -9.77
C MET A 274 9.92 5.37 -9.09
N TYR A 275 10.25 5.92 -7.91
CA TYR A 275 9.38 6.90 -7.23
C TYR A 275 9.09 8.11 -8.11
N LEU A 276 10.11 8.70 -8.72
CA LEU A 276 9.95 9.86 -9.60
C LEU A 276 9.08 9.53 -10.82
N ALA A 277 9.29 8.38 -11.47
CA ALA A 277 8.50 7.96 -12.63
C ALA A 277 7.03 7.67 -12.28
N CYS A 278 6.76 7.13 -11.09
CA CYS A 278 5.40 6.88 -10.60
C CYS A 278 4.64 8.17 -10.25
N TRP A 279 5.33 9.24 -9.85
CA TRP A 279 4.72 10.48 -9.35
C TRP A 279 4.80 11.66 -10.32
N SER A 280 5.65 11.60 -11.35
CA SER A 280 5.91 12.73 -12.23
C SER A 280 6.04 12.31 -13.69
N PRO A 281 5.35 13.00 -14.62
CA PRO A 281 5.54 12.76 -16.04
C PRO A 281 6.87 13.32 -16.56
N ARG A 282 7.56 14.19 -15.80
CA ARG A 282 8.69 15.00 -16.31
C ARG A 282 9.99 14.21 -16.48
N VAL A 283 10.13 13.09 -15.77
CA VAL A 283 11.36 12.26 -15.79
C VAL A 283 11.30 11.10 -16.78
N TRP A 284 10.15 10.90 -17.44
CA TRP A 284 9.98 9.82 -18.40
C TRP A 284 10.85 10.00 -19.64
N ARG A 285 11.41 8.89 -20.12
CA ARG A 285 12.25 8.77 -21.31
C ARG A 285 11.71 7.66 -22.21
N PRO A 286 12.16 7.53 -23.47
CA PRO A 286 11.77 6.42 -24.31
C PRO A 286 12.13 5.08 -23.68
N LEU A 287 11.17 4.15 -23.66
CA LEU A 287 11.44 2.78 -23.21
C LEU A 287 12.43 2.10 -24.17
N PRO A 288 13.50 1.46 -23.67
CA PRO A 288 14.54 0.84 -24.47
C PRO A 288 13.95 -0.23 -25.39
N ALA A 289 14.39 -0.24 -26.66
CA ALA A 289 13.95 -1.22 -27.63
C ALA A 289 14.13 -2.66 -27.12
N ARG A 290 13.30 -3.58 -27.60
CA ARG A 290 13.37 -5.01 -27.23
C ARG A 290 14.80 -5.55 -27.34
N SER A 291 15.51 -5.18 -28.40
CA SER A 291 16.89 -5.64 -28.61
C SER A 291 17.88 -5.23 -27.50
N ALA A 292 17.62 -4.12 -26.81
CA ALA A 292 18.40 -3.64 -25.67
C ALA A 292 17.99 -4.32 -24.35
N VAL A 293 16.71 -4.72 -24.22
CA VAL A 293 16.23 -5.53 -23.08
C VAL A 293 16.84 -6.93 -23.12
N PHE A 294 16.87 -7.56 -24.30
CA PHE A 294 17.43 -8.89 -24.53
C PHE A 294 18.93 -8.86 -24.86
N ALA A 295 19.68 -7.97 -24.22
CA ALA A 295 21.12 -7.89 -24.43
C ALA A 295 21.81 -9.21 -24.01
N GLU A 296 22.67 -9.74 -24.88
CA GLU A 296 23.59 -10.81 -24.52
C GLU A 296 24.66 -10.27 -23.59
N VAL A 297 24.96 -11.04 -22.55
CA VAL A 297 26.04 -10.75 -21.59
C VAL A 297 27.06 -11.86 -21.73
N PRO A 298 28.38 -11.63 -21.80
CA PRO A 298 29.37 -12.71 -21.93
C PRO A 298 29.31 -13.74 -20.79
N ASP A 299 29.54 -15.02 -21.08
CA ASP A 299 29.41 -16.14 -20.12
C ASP A 299 30.16 -15.88 -18.80
N GLN A 300 31.40 -15.40 -18.90
CA GLN A 300 32.23 -15.07 -17.74
C GLN A 300 31.55 -14.00 -16.87
N GLN A 301 31.00 -12.95 -17.48
CA GLN A 301 30.31 -11.89 -16.74
C GLN A 301 28.99 -12.38 -16.14
N ARG A 302 28.26 -13.28 -16.82
CA ARG A 302 27.05 -13.89 -16.25
C ARG A 302 27.38 -14.70 -15.01
N ALA A 303 28.44 -15.50 -15.06
CA ALA A 303 28.90 -16.30 -13.93
C ALA A 303 29.36 -15.42 -12.76
N ASP A 304 30.24 -14.45 -13.01
CA ASP A 304 30.79 -13.56 -11.98
C ASP A 304 29.73 -12.73 -11.27
N ARG A 305 28.62 -12.43 -11.96
CA ARG A 305 27.52 -11.59 -11.45
C ARG A 305 26.28 -12.40 -11.06
N HIS A 306 26.36 -13.73 -11.03
CA HIS A 306 25.23 -14.60 -10.71
C HIS A 306 23.95 -14.30 -11.52
N LEU A 307 24.10 -13.98 -12.81
CA LEU A 307 22.97 -13.68 -13.68
C LEU A 307 22.30 -14.96 -14.20
N THR A 308 21.00 -14.87 -14.50
CA THR A 308 20.24 -15.91 -15.19
C THR A 308 20.84 -16.20 -16.58
N ASP A 309 20.96 -17.48 -16.92
CA ASP A 309 21.65 -17.96 -18.13
C ASP A 309 20.65 -18.50 -19.17
N PHE A 310 19.92 -17.56 -19.79
CA PHE A 310 18.92 -17.88 -20.80
C PHE A 310 19.50 -18.53 -22.04
N GLU A 311 20.75 -18.22 -22.41
CA GLU A 311 21.41 -18.77 -23.58
C GLU A 311 21.54 -20.29 -23.48
N THR A 312 21.90 -20.82 -22.30
CA THR A 312 21.96 -22.27 -22.05
C THR A 312 20.57 -22.91 -22.06
N ALA A 313 19.55 -22.22 -21.54
CA ALA A 313 18.18 -22.75 -21.47
C ALA A 313 17.47 -22.78 -22.83
N PHE A 314 17.70 -21.74 -23.65
CA PHE A 314 16.98 -21.52 -24.90
C PHE A 314 17.81 -21.81 -26.15
N ASP A 315 19.11 -22.13 -26.03
CA ASP A 315 20.04 -22.30 -27.16
C ASP A 315 20.19 -21.01 -27.99
N GLY A 316 20.49 -19.92 -27.27
CA GLY A 316 20.81 -18.59 -27.81
C GLY A 316 19.69 -17.55 -27.78
N ARG A 317 20.08 -16.27 -27.93
CA ARG A 317 19.19 -15.10 -27.83
C ARG A 317 17.98 -15.16 -28.75
N ALA A 318 18.14 -15.61 -30.00
CA ALA A 318 17.03 -15.64 -30.97
C ALA A 318 15.86 -16.50 -30.50
N LYS A 319 16.14 -17.64 -29.86
CA LYS A 319 15.12 -18.55 -29.31
C LYS A 319 14.53 -18.00 -28.01
N TRP A 320 15.33 -17.34 -27.18
CA TRP A 320 14.84 -16.63 -25.99
C TRP A 320 13.86 -15.51 -26.39
N GLU A 321 14.24 -14.66 -27.35
CA GLU A 321 13.36 -13.61 -27.86
C GLU A 321 12.08 -14.18 -28.49
N ALA A 322 12.17 -15.28 -29.24
CA ALA A 322 11.01 -15.96 -29.83
C ALA A 322 10.07 -16.55 -28.76
N ALA A 323 10.60 -17.08 -27.65
CA ALA A 323 9.80 -17.54 -26.53
C ALA A 323 9.02 -16.38 -25.89
N ASP A 324 9.65 -15.22 -25.71
CA ASP A 324 8.95 -14.02 -25.22
C ASP A 324 7.93 -13.47 -26.23
N VAL A 325 8.18 -13.57 -27.55
CA VAL A 325 7.19 -13.20 -28.57
C VAL A 325 5.97 -14.10 -28.48
N LYS A 326 6.18 -15.39 -28.22
CA LYS A 326 5.10 -16.34 -28.00
C LYS A 326 4.31 -15.99 -26.72
N ALA A 327 5.00 -15.70 -25.62
CA ALA A 327 4.38 -15.24 -24.37
C ALA A 327 3.55 -13.96 -24.60
N GLU A 328 4.05 -13.03 -25.43
CA GLU A 328 3.32 -11.82 -25.85
C GLU A 328 2.04 -12.12 -26.61
N ALA A 329 2.05 -13.09 -27.51
CA ALA A 329 0.83 -13.54 -28.19
C ALA A 329 -0.22 -14.12 -27.21
N GLU A 330 0.23 -14.60 -26.04
CA GLU A 330 -0.59 -15.14 -24.96
C GLU A 330 -0.95 -14.07 -23.90
N GLY A 331 -0.51 -12.81 -24.08
CA GLY A 331 -0.84 -11.67 -23.22
C GLY A 331 0.16 -11.35 -22.11
N SER A 332 1.30 -12.05 -22.06
CA SER A 332 2.40 -11.84 -21.11
C SER A 332 3.68 -11.37 -21.83
N GLY A 333 4.85 -11.37 -21.18
CA GLY A 333 6.11 -11.01 -21.82
C GLY A 333 6.32 -9.51 -22.08
N THR A 334 7.51 -9.19 -22.60
CA THR A 334 8.04 -7.81 -22.56
C THR A 334 7.28 -6.80 -23.41
N GLY A 335 6.69 -7.22 -24.54
CA GLY A 335 5.90 -6.33 -25.39
C GLY A 335 4.51 -6.04 -24.83
N ALA A 336 3.89 -7.01 -24.13
CA ALA A 336 2.66 -6.77 -23.40
C ALA A 336 2.92 -5.86 -22.19
N ASP A 337 4.02 -6.08 -21.46
CA ASP A 337 4.47 -5.20 -20.38
C ASP A 337 4.71 -3.77 -20.85
N ARG A 338 5.41 -3.60 -21.98
CA ARG A 338 5.62 -2.28 -22.61
C ARG A 338 4.31 -1.53 -22.81
N LYS A 339 3.31 -2.17 -23.44
CA LYS A 339 1.99 -1.54 -23.69
C LYS A 339 1.33 -1.12 -22.38
N ARG A 340 1.45 -1.94 -21.32
CA ARG A 340 0.90 -1.61 -20.00
C ARG A 340 1.66 -0.44 -19.36
N VAL A 341 2.99 -0.42 -19.41
CA VAL A 341 3.80 0.70 -18.91
C VAL A 341 3.49 2.00 -19.66
N GLU A 342 3.34 1.95 -20.99
CA GLU A 342 2.93 3.11 -21.79
C GLU A 342 1.54 3.60 -21.40
N ALA A 343 0.57 2.70 -21.18
CA ALA A 343 -0.75 3.07 -20.66
C ALA A 343 -0.70 3.63 -19.23
N PHE A 344 0.26 3.22 -18.40
CA PHE A 344 0.51 3.80 -17.08
C PHE A 344 1.09 5.21 -17.17
N ALA A 345 2.05 5.42 -18.08
CA ALA A 345 2.62 6.74 -18.32
C ALA A 345 1.54 7.79 -18.64
N LEU A 346 0.46 7.40 -19.34
CA LEU A 346 -0.67 8.27 -19.65
C LEU A 346 -1.52 8.68 -18.43
N SER A 347 -1.53 7.92 -17.34
CA SER A 347 -2.26 8.27 -16.11
C SER A 347 -1.43 9.09 -15.11
N VAL A 348 -0.10 8.98 -15.16
CA VAL A 348 0.84 9.71 -14.28
C VAL A 348 0.58 11.22 -14.20
N PRO A 349 0.21 11.96 -15.27
CA PRO A 349 -0.06 13.40 -15.18
C PRO A 349 -1.24 13.73 -14.28
N LYS A 350 -2.31 12.93 -14.33
CA LYS A 350 -3.46 13.05 -13.43
C LYS A 350 -3.06 12.72 -11.99
N VAL A 351 -2.22 11.70 -11.80
CA VAL A 351 -1.73 11.35 -10.46
C VAL A 351 -0.87 12.47 -9.86
N ALA A 352 0.04 13.07 -10.64
CA ALA A 352 0.83 14.22 -10.20
C ALA A 352 -0.06 15.39 -9.76
N ARG A 353 -1.13 15.66 -10.51
CA ARG A 353 -2.11 16.70 -10.17
C ARG A 353 -2.94 16.37 -8.93
N ALA A 354 -3.39 15.13 -8.76
CA ALA A 354 -4.07 14.68 -7.54
C ALA A 354 -3.18 14.79 -6.29
N LEU A 355 -1.91 14.39 -6.39
CA LEU A 355 -0.90 14.52 -5.31
C LEU A 355 -0.60 15.98 -4.96
N ALA A 356 -0.70 16.90 -5.93
CA ALA A 356 -0.62 18.33 -5.70
C ALA A 356 -1.91 18.92 -5.08
N ASN A 357 -3.01 18.16 -5.00
CA ASN A 357 -4.32 18.70 -4.62
C ASN A 357 -5.04 17.98 -3.47
N CYS A 358 -4.38 17.00 -2.84
CA CYS A 358 -4.92 16.29 -1.69
C CYS A 358 -3.79 15.93 -0.72
N SER A 359 -4.00 16.16 0.59
CA SER A 359 -3.01 15.79 1.60
C SER A 359 -2.79 14.28 1.57
N THR A 360 -1.57 13.86 1.25
CA THR A 360 -1.25 12.46 0.95
C THR A 360 -0.33 11.89 2.01
N TYR A 361 -0.79 10.81 2.63
CA TYR A 361 -0.09 10.03 3.66
C TYR A 361 0.17 8.63 3.13
N MET A 362 1.34 8.05 3.42
CA MET A 362 1.76 6.78 2.86
C MET A 362 2.32 5.82 3.92
N ILE A 363 2.27 4.53 3.63
CA ILE A 363 2.91 3.42 4.37
C ILE A 363 3.58 2.51 3.32
N PHE A 364 4.75 1.93 3.64
CA PHE A 364 5.35 0.93 2.77
C PHE A 364 4.74 -0.46 2.94
N ASP A 365 4.80 -1.28 1.90
CA ASP A 365 4.50 -2.72 1.95
C ASP A 365 5.66 -3.62 1.49
N ASP A 366 5.41 -4.86 1.07
CA ASP A 366 6.43 -5.78 0.57
C ASP A 366 6.94 -5.44 -0.82
N HIS A 367 6.07 -5.25 -1.82
CA HIS A 367 6.55 -4.96 -3.17
C HIS A 367 7.25 -3.60 -3.29
N GLU A 368 7.16 -2.72 -2.30
CA GLU A 368 8.00 -1.51 -2.23
C GLU A 368 9.49 -1.78 -2.01
N VAL A 369 9.86 -2.96 -1.51
CA VAL A 369 11.26 -3.37 -1.30
C VAL A 369 11.54 -4.72 -1.96
N THR A 370 10.85 -5.77 -1.51
CA THR A 370 10.83 -7.12 -2.09
C THR A 370 9.70 -7.92 -1.45
N ASP A 371 9.09 -8.81 -2.23
CA ASP A 371 8.07 -9.75 -1.76
C ASP A 371 8.47 -10.44 -0.44
N ASP A 372 7.50 -10.63 0.45
CA ASP A 372 7.62 -11.33 1.74
C ASP A 372 8.70 -10.84 2.69
N TRP A 373 9.21 -9.61 2.54
CA TRP A 373 10.30 -9.20 3.40
C TRP A 373 9.90 -9.21 4.88
N TYR A 374 10.79 -9.77 5.70
CA TYR A 374 10.56 -10.04 7.11
C TYR A 374 9.38 -10.98 7.39
N LEU A 375 9.04 -11.90 6.48
CA LEU A 375 8.00 -12.90 6.70
C LEU A 375 8.28 -13.80 7.92
N SER A 376 9.52 -14.27 8.06
CA SER A 376 9.92 -15.14 9.17
C SER A 376 11.31 -14.80 9.71
N ALA A 377 11.63 -15.27 10.92
CA ALA A 377 12.97 -15.09 11.49
C ALA A 377 14.08 -15.77 10.66
N PRO A 378 13.88 -17.01 10.12
CA PRO A 378 14.82 -17.59 9.17
C PRO A 378 15.00 -16.76 7.89
N TRP A 379 13.92 -16.25 7.29
CA TRP A 379 13.99 -15.34 6.13
C TRP A 379 14.82 -14.11 6.46
N ARG A 380 14.49 -13.45 7.57
CA ARG A 380 15.18 -12.23 8.03
C ARG A 380 16.67 -12.48 8.24
N THR A 381 17.01 -13.60 8.86
CA THR A 381 18.40 -13.99 9.09
C THR A 381 19.14 -14.24 7.78
N ARG A 382 18.60 -15.05 6.86
CA ARG A 382 19.31 -15.38 5.62
C ARG A 382 19.54 -14.16 4.72
N VAL A 383 18.58 -13.22 4.70
CA VAL A 383 18.65 -12.02 3.85
C VAL A 383 19.57 -10.97 4.46
N LEU A 384 19.43 -10.66 5.76
CA LEU A 384 20.26 -9.62 6.40
C LEU A 384 21.72 -10.05 6.59
N THR A 385 22.00 -11.37 6.57
CA THR A 385 23.38 -11.89 6.55
C THR A 385 23.96 -12.00 5.14
N SER A 386 23.15 -11.83 4.09
CA SER A 386 23.64 -11.66 2.72
C SER A 386 24.06 -10.20 2.50
N PRO A 387 25.32 -9.92 2.06
CA PRO A 387 25.74 -8.56 1.73
C PRO A 387 24.81 -7.88 0.72
N LEU A 388 24.43 -8.59 -0.35
CA LEU A 388 23.52 -8.04 -1.36
C LEU A 388 22.11 -7.88 -0.82
N GLY A 389 21.59 -8.91 -0.12
CA GLY A 389 20.24 -8.87 0.47
C GLY A 389 20.07 -7.68 1.39
N ARG A 390 21.00 -7.50 2.34
CA ARG A 390 21.03 -6.33 3.23
C ARG A 390 21.14 -5.01 2.47
N SER A 391 22.00 -4.92 1.45
CA SER A 391 22.19 -3.69 0.67
C SER A 391 20.92 -3.27 -0.08
N VAL A 392 20.19 -4.22 -0.67
CA VAL A 392 18.93 -3.92 -1.38
C VAL A 392 17.84 -3.49 -0.39
N ILE A 393 17.70 -4.15 0.77
CA ILE A 393 16.77 -3.69 1.83
C ILE A 393 17.14 -2.29 2.32
N ARG A 394 18.43 -2.01 2.52
CA ARG A 394 18.93 -0.68 2.89
C ARG A 394 18.53 0.36 1.86
N ASN A 395 18.76 0.10 0.57
CA ASN A 395 18.43 1.01 -0.52
C ASN A 395 16.93 1.31 -0.61
N GLY A 396 16.07 0.29 -0.46
CA GLY A 396 14.62 0.47 -0.41
C GLY A 396 14.16 1.33 0.78
N LEU A 397 14.68 1.06 1.98
CA LEU A 397 14.38 1.85 3.18
C LEU A 397 14.93 3.28 3.12
N MET A 398 16.12 3.47 2.53
CA MET A 398 16.68 4.80 2.26
C MET A 398 15.78 5.58 1.30
N ALA A 399 15.31 4.96 0.22
CA ALA A 399 14.38 5.58 -0.69
C ALA A 399 13.07 5.97 0.01
N TYR A 400 12.48 5.09 0.83
CA TYR A 400 11.30 5.46 1.63
C TYR A 400 11.56 6.65 2.57
N ALA A 401 12.73 6.68 3.21
CA ALA A 401 13.16 7.79 4.07
C ALA A 401 13.36 9.10 3.28
N VAL A 402 13.63 9.08 1.98
CA VAL A 402 13.79 10.30 1.16
C VAL A 402 12.47 10.77 0.54
N PHE A 403 11.65 9.83 0.08
CA PHE A 403 10.47 10.13 -0.75
C PHE A 403 9.16 10.18 0.04
N GLN A 404 9.01 9.38 1.10
CA GLN A 404 7.72 9.22 1.80
C GLN A 404 7.75 9.73 3.23
N ALA A 405 8.67 9.20 4.05
CA ALA A 405 8.65 9.37 5.50
C ALA A 405 8.69 10.84 5.96
N PRO A 406 9.51 11.73 5.37
CA PRO A 406 9.60 13.12 5.82
C PRO A 406 8.29 13.88 5.66
N GLY A 407 7.46 13.54 4.67
CA GLY A 407 6.16 14.17 4.50
C GLY A 407 5.08 13.65 5.43
N ASN A 408 5.20 12.41 5.92
CA ASN A 408 4.23 11.81 6.83
C ASN A 408 4.27 12.47 8.23
N ASP A 409 5.48 12.73 8.75
CA ASP A 409 5.70 13.36 10.07
C ASP A 409 6.85 14.40 10.03
N PRO A 410 6.64 15.55 9.37
CA PRO A 410 7.70 16.52 9.08
C PRO A 410 8.48 16.98 10.32
N ALA A 411 7.81 17.13 11.46
CA ALA A 411 8.44 17.57 12.71
C ALA A 411 9.53 16.61 13.21
N LYS A 412 9.38 15.29 12.99
CA LYS A 412 10.38 14.29 13.40
C LYS A 412 11.55 14.16 12.42
N TRP A 413 11.34 14.52 11.15
CA TRP A 413 12.29 14.28 10.07
C TRP A 413 13.03 15.56 9.62
N GLN A 414 12.49 16.75 9.90
CA GLN A 414 13.17 18.01 9.61
C GLN A 414 14.37 18.19 10.53
N LEU A 415 15.53 18.46 9.93
CA LEU A 415 16.72 18.84 10.68
C LEU A 415 16.51 20.23 11.27
N GLN A 416 16.30 20.34 12.58
CA GLN A 416 16.49 21.63 13.23
C GLN A 416 17.99 21.95 13.13
N ALA A 417 18.35 23.14 12.63
CA ALA A 417 19.72 23.62 12.81
C ALA A 417 20.03 23.46 14.30
N ALA A 418 21.09 22.72 14.63
CA ALA A 418 21.49 22.47 16.01
C ALA A 418 21.82 23.82 16.67
N LEU A 419 20.80 24.47 17.23
CA LEU A 419 20.98 25.62 18.09
C LEU A 419 21.80 25.10 19.28
N ALA A 420 22.87 25.79 19.64
CA ALA A 420 23.65 25.45 20.82
C ALA A 420 22.70 25.41 22.04
N GLY A 421 22.43 24.20 22.57
CA GLY A 421 21.47 23.96 23.66
C GLY A 421 20.12 23.36 23.27
N GLY A 422 19.88 23.01 21.99
CA GLY A 422 18.69 22.26 21.56
C GLY A 422 18.71 20.78 21.97
N PRO A 423 17.56 20.07 21.88
CA PRO A 423 17.52 18.63 22.13
C PRO A 423 18.43 17.88 21.14
N PRO A 424 18.98 16.71 21.52
CA PRO A 424 19.77 15.90 20.62
C PRO A 424 18.95 15.44 19.41
N PRO A 425 19.56 15.25 18.23
CA PRO A 425 18.84 14.85 17.04
C PRO A 425 18.19 13.47 17.22
N THR A 426 16.98 13.33 16.72
CA THR A 426 16.22 12.07 16.71
C THR A 426 16.89 11.04 15.78
N PRO A 427 16.62 9.73 15.93
CA PRO A 427 17.08 8.73 14.96
C PRO A 427 16.65 9.05 13.52
N GLU A 428 15.45 9.60 13.33
CA GLU A 428 14.91 10.01 12.02
C GLU A 428 15.72 11.16 11.40
N GLN A 429 16.16 12.14 12.20
CA GLN A 429 17.05 13.22 11.74
C GLN A 429 18.45 12.69 11.41
N LYS A 430 19.00 11.83 12.28
CA LYS A 430 20.32 11.22 12.08
C LYS A 430 20.37 10.39 10.80
N VAL A 431 19.32 9.60 10.51
CA VAL A 431 19.34 8.73 9.32
C VAL A 431 19.37 9.56 8.04
N GLN A 432 18.68 10.71 7.99
CA GLN A 432 18.76 11.63 6.84
C GLN A 432 20.18 12.16 6.60
N GLU A 433 20.93 12.45 7.68
CA GLU A 433 22.33 12.88 7.57
C GLU A 433 23.24 11.75 7.12
N LYS A 434 23.08 10.55 7.70
CA LYS A 434 23.89 9.38 7.35
C LYS A 434 23.66 8.90 5.93
N ILE A 435 22.41 8.94 5.45
CA ILE A 435 22.08 8.67 4.05
C ILE A 435 22.77 9.68 3.12
N ALA A 436 22.70 10.97 3.43
CA ALA A 436 23.33 12.00 2.61
C ALA A 436 24.86 11.83 2.56
N THR A 437 25.48 11.49 3.69
CA THR A 437 26.91 11.17 3.76
C THR A 437 27.26 9.93 2.94
N LEU A 438 26.49 8.84 3.08
CA LEU A 438 26.69 7.60 2.33
C LEU A 438 26.62 7.83 0.81
N LEU A 439 25.60 8.54 0.34
CA LEU A 439 25.40 8.83 -1.09
C LEU A 439 26.39 9.89 -1.63
N GLY A 440 26.93 10.75 -0.76
CA GLY A 440 27.96 11.72 -1.12
C GLY A 440 29.35 11.11 -1.29
N ASP A 441 29.61 9.95 -0.68
CA ASP A 441 30.90 9.27 -0.68
C ASP A 441 31.09 8.35 -1.90
N ARG A 442 31.31 8.97 -3.06
CA ARG A 442 31.31 8.30 -4.38
C ARG A 442 32.52 7.40 -4.67
N ALA A 443 33.65 7.67 -4.02
CA ALA A 443 34.93 7.04 -4.34
C ALA A 443 35.16 5.74 -3.55
N ALA A 444 34.47 5.60 -2.42
CA ALA A 444 34.44 4.41 -1.59
C ALA A 444 33.29 4.58 -0.57
N PRO A 445 32.04 4.20 -0.86
CA PRO A 445 31.03 4.07 0.20
C PRO A 445 31.59 3.08 1.22
N THR A 446 32.22 3.61 2.27
CA THR A 446 33.00 2.76 3.15
C THR A 446 32.01 1.95 4.00
N VAL A 447 32.32 0.69 4.27
CA VAL A 447 31.59 -0.16 5.22
C VAL A 447 31.17 0.61 6.50
N PRO A 448 31.98 1.53 7.06
CA PRO A 448 31.54 2.47 8.10
C PRO A 448 30.26 3.28 7.82
N HIS A 449 30.13 3.94 6.66
CA HIS A 449 28.93 4.73 6.34
C HIS A 449 27.70 3.85 6.13
N GLU A 450 27.88 2.67 5.53
CA GLU A 450 26.82 1.67 5.45
C GLU A 450 26.37 1.21 6.84
N ASN A 451 27.31 0.92 7.74
CA ASN A 451 27.03 0.49 9.11
C ASN A 451 26.27 1.56 9.90
N ASP A 452 26.62 2.84 9.73
CA ASP A 452 25.92 3.96 10.38
C ASP A 452 24.44 4.02 9.97
N VAL A 453 24.13 3.76 8.70
CA VAL A 453 22.76 3.69 8.19
C VAL A 453 22.06 2.41 8.65
N ASP A 454 22.75 1.27 8.54
CA ASP A 454 22.25 -0.05 8.93
C ASP A 454 21.86 -0.11 10.41
N GLU A 455 22.62 0.53 11.29
CA GLU A 455 22.32 0.58 12.72
C GLU A 455 21.00 1.32 12.99
N LEU A 456 20.79 2.46 12.32
CA LEU A 456 19.57 3.26 12.47
C LEU A 456 18.34 2.55 11.87
N LEU A 457 18.53 1.83 10.77
CA LEU A 457 17.50 1.08 10.06
C LEU A 457 17.28 -0.35 10.59
N GLY A 458 18.04 -0.80 11.60
CA GLY A 458 17.89 -2.13 12.20
C GLY A 458 18.34 -3.28 11.28
N LEU A 459 19.35 -3.03 10.44
CA LEU A 459 19.89 -3.97 9.45
C LEU A 459 21.23 -4.58 9.88
N SER A 460 21.86 -4.05 10.95
CA SER A 460 23.13 -4.54 11.47
C SER A 460 23.08 -5.98 11.98
N SER A 461 21.91 -6.41 12.48
CA SER A 461 21.67 -7.77 12.97
C SER A 461 20.21 -8.19 12.71
N PRO A 462 19.95 -9.47 12.43
CA PRO A 462 18.60 -10.02 12.34
C PRO A 462 17.75 -9.87 13.62
N ALA A 463 18.38 -9.63 14.77
CA ALA A 463 17.71 -9.46 16.05
C ALA A 463 17.35 -8.00 16.38
N ASP A 464 17.98 -7.02 15.71
CA ASP A 464 17.85 -5.61 16.08
C ASP A 464 16.59 -5.00 15.49
N GLY A 465 15.84 -4.20 16.25
CA GLY A 465 14.75 -3.39 15.67
C GLY A 465 15.29 -2.07 15.11
N PRO A 466 14.62 -1.44 14.13
CA PRO A 466 15.02 -0.10 13.67
C PRO A 466 14.90 0.93 14.79
N GLN A 467 15.90 1.81 14.91
CA GLN A 467 15.82 2.99 15.77
C GLN A 467 14.86 4.03 15.18
N VAL A 468 14.88 4.15 13.84
CA VAL A 468 13.97 5.01 13.06
C VAL A 468 12.54 4.51 13.18
N ARG A 469 11.59 5.42 13.44
CA ARG A 469 10.16 5.08 13.45
C ARG A 469 9.50 5.49 12.13
N PHE A 470 8.90 4.51 11.46
CA PHE A 470 8.12 4.75 10.26
C PHE A 470 6.61 4.83 10.50
N HIS A 471 6.12 4.34 11.65
CA HIS A 471 4.75 4.59 12.09
C HIS A 471 4.58 6.06 12.53
N TYR A 472 3.38 6.60 12.33
CA TYR A 472 3.08 7.99 12.66
C TYR A 472 1.60 8.20 12.95
N THR A 473 1.28 9.37 13.50
CA THR A 473 -0.08 9.80 13.73
C THR A 473 -0.39 11.09 12.98
N VAL A 474 -1.62 11.21 12.53
CA VAL A 474 -2.17 12.40 11.90
C VAL A 474 -3.42 12.80 12.67
N ASP A 475 -3.41 14.01 13.18
CA ASP A 475 -4.41 14.50 14.11
C ASP A 475 -5.30 15.52 13.40
N GLY A 476 -6.58 15.21 13.25
CA GLY A 476 -7.59 16.16 12.79
C GLY A 476 -8.37 16.79 13.95
N PRO A 477 -9.35 17.67 13.64
CA PRO A 477 -10.16 18.34 14.64
C PRO A 477 -10.99 17.38 15.51
N ARG A 478 -11.57 16.32 14.92
CA ARG A 478 -12.42 15.34 15.63
C ARG A 478 -12.00 13.89 15.45
N HIS A 479 -10.87 13.64 14.79
CA HIS A 479 -10.35 12.29 14.56
C HIS A 479 -8.84 12.21 14.76
N ARG A 480 -8.36 11.00 15.05
CA ARG A 480 -6.94 10.64 15.00
C ARG A 480 -6.77 9.51 14.00
N VAL A 481 -5.76 9.63 13.14
CA VAL A 481 -5.29 8.55 12.29
C VAL A 481 -4.00 7.99 12.89
N ALA A 482 -3.93 6.69 13.10
CA ALA A 482 -2.72 5.96 13.45
C ALA A 482 -2.28 5.10 12.27
N VAL A 483 -1.14 5.40 11.68
CA VAL A 483 -0.56 4.62 10.58
C VAL A 483 0.49 3.68 11.16
N LEU A 484 0.26 2.39 11.00
CA LEU A 484 1.09 1.33 11.56
C LEU A 484 2.37 1.13 10.75
N ASP A 485 3.29 0.34 11.29
CA ASP A 485 4.50 -0.13 10.61
C ASP A 485 4.53 -1.65 10.78
N THR A 486 3.87 -2.35 9.86
CA THR A 486 3.63 -3.80 9.94
C THR A 486 4.72 -4.64 9.29
N ARG A 487 5.80 -4.02 8.76
CA ARG A 487 6.95 -4.72 8.17
C ARG A 487 8.17 -4.62 9.07
N THR A 488 8.66 -3.42 9.37
CA THR A 488 9.97 -3.28 10.05
C THR A 488 9.90 -3.54 11.56
N ARG A 489 8.68 -3.61 12.12
CA ARG A 489 8.43 -3.84 13.56
C ARG A 489 7.93 -5.25 13.86
N ARG A 490 8.02 -6.15 12.88
CA ARG A 490 7.68 -7.56 13.05
C ARG A 490 8.54 -8.20 14.15
N ALA A 491 7.90 -9.03 14.95
CA ALA A 491 8.56 -9.85 15.97
C ALA A 491 8.23 -11.33 15.77
N TYR A 492 9.07 -12.22 16.28
CA TYR A 492 8.95 -13.66 16.08
C TYR A 492 9.03 -14.41 17.41
N ASP A 493 8.40 -15.59 17.47
CA ASP A 493 8.44 -16.44 18.68
C ASP A 493 9.81 -17.13 18.88
N SER A 494 10.56 -17.27 17.79
CA SER A 494 11.86 -17.93 17.79
C SER A 494 12.73 -17.33 16.70
N ALA A 495 14.04 -17.23 16.96
CA ALA A 495 15.02 -16.80 15.96
C ALA A 495 15.29 -17.87 14.88
N THR A 496 14.96 -19.14 15.14
CA THR A 496 15.34 -20.27 14.28
C THR A 496 14.17 -21.09 13.77
N ARG A 497 13.03 -21.08 14.47
CA ARG A 497 11.84 -21.83 14.07
C ARG A 497 10.97 -20.97 13.16
N GLU A 498 10.57 -21.58 12.04
CA GLU A 498 9.57 -21.02 11.15
C GLU A 498 8.24 -20.80 11.90
N SER A 499 7.81 -19.54 11.98
CA SER A 499 6.58 -19.10 12.61
C SER A 499 6.09 -17.81 11.97
N PRO A 500 4.76 -17.61 11.84
CA PRO A 500 4.21 -16.36 11.34
C PRO A 500 4.69 -15.14 12.15
N PRO A 501 4.84 -13.98 11.52
CA PRO A 501 5.29 -12.79 12.20
C PRO A 501 4.18 -12.21 13.08
N LYS A 502 4.57 -11.65 14.23
CA LYS A 502 3.75 -10.71 14.98
C LYS A 502 3.91 -9.34 14.31
N LEU A 503 2.91 -8.89 13.56
CA LEU A 503 3.01 -7.68 12.74
C LEU A 503 3.40 -6.42 13.51
N VAL A 504 2.89 -6.25 14.73
CA VAL A 504 3.21 -5.09 15.59
C VAL A 504 3.90 -5.48 16.91
N GLY A 505 3.79 -6.74 17.33
CA GLY A 505 4.51 -7.30 18.47
C GLY A 505 4.54 -6.39 19.71
N SER A 506 5.73 -6.16 20.24
CA SER A 506 5.97 -5.26 21.39
C SER A 506 5.81 -3.76 21.07
N SER A 507 5.67 -3.40 19.79
CA SER A 507 5.51 -2.00 19.34
C SER A 507 4.05 -1.52 19.38
N LEU A 508 3.10 -2.38 19.75
CA LEU A 508 1.67 -2.06 19.79
C LEU A 508 1.37 -0.80 20.62
N ASP A 509 1.96 -0.67 21.80
CA ASP A 509 1.73 0.48 22.69
C ASP A 509 2.26 1.79 22.11
N ALA A 510 3.38 1.73 21.37
CA ALA A 510 3.96 2.90 20.74
C ALA A 510 3.15 3.35 19.51
N MET A 511 2.65 2.40 18.71
CA MET A 511 1.90 2.71 17.49
C MET A 511 0.46 3.11 17.74
N LEU A 512 -0.19 2.46 18.69
CA LEU A 512 -1.60 2.65 18.98
C LEU A 512 -1.82 2.51 20.49
N PRO A 513 -1.66 3.59 21.27
CA PRO A 513 -1.92 3.58 22.72
C PRO A 513 -3.34 3.11 23.07
N ALA A 514 -3.58 2.68 24.31
CA ALA A 514 -4.93 2.34 24.77
C ALA A 514 -5.84 3.57 24.77
N GLY A 515 -7.06 3.40 24.25
CA GLY A 515 -8.10 4.41 24.21
C GLY A 515 -8.98 4.42 25.48
N PRO A 516 -10.06 5.22 25.46
CA PRO A 516 -10.47 6.09 24.35
C PRO A 516 -9.56 7.33 24.24
N LEU A 517 -9.72 8.10 23.15
CA LEU A 517 -9.12 9.43 23.05
C LEU A 517 -9.74 10.33 24.13
N THR A 518 -8.91 11.04 24.89
CA THR A 518 -9.33 11.90 26.01
C THR A 518 -9.29 13.39 25.69
N ASP A 519 -8.89 13.75 24.48
CA ASP A 519 -8.68 15.12 24.00
C ASP A 519 -9.85 15.66 23.17
N GLY A 520 -11.03 15.02 23.26
CA GLY A 520 -12.25 15.43 22.58
C GLY A 520 -12.39 14.90 21.15
N ARG A 521 -11.40 14.16 20.62
CA ARG A 521 -11.54 13.44 19.36
C ARG A 521 -12.47 12.24 19.51
N GLU A 522 -13.29 12.02 18.49
CA GLU A 522 -14.41 11.08 18.52
C GLU A 522 -14.17 9.80 17.72
N LEU A 523 -13.35 9.89 16.67
CA LEU A 523 -13.10 8.82 15.70
C LEU A 523 -11.62 8.43 15.69
N LEU A 524 -11.35 7.13 15.80
CA LEU A 524 -10.05 6.55 15.48
C LEU A 524 -10.08 5.98 14.06
N VAL A 525 -9.10 6.36 13.24
CA VAL A 525 -8.78 5.70 11.98
C VAL A 525 -7.45 4.98 12.16
N VAL A 526 -7.35 3.72 11.74
CA VAL A 526 -6.08 2.97 11.75
C VAL A 526 -5.76 2.52 10.34
N VAL A 527 -4.53 2.74 9.92
CA VAL A 527 -4.04 2.34 8.59
C VAL A 527 -3.06 1.19 8.77
N SER A 528 -3.36 0.07 8.12
CA SER A 528 -2.52 -1.11 8.04
C SER A 528 -2.30 -1.44 6.57
N ALA A 529 -1.11 -1.92 6.20
CA ALA A 529 -0.83 -2.36 4.84
C ALA A 529 -1.78 -3.51 4.44
N ALA A 530 -1.70 -4.64 5.16
CA ALA A 530 -2.65 -5.73 5.04
C ALA A 530 -3.98 -5.49 5.81
N PRO A 531 -5.14 -6.00 5.34
CA PRO A 531 -6.42 -5.89 6.04
C PRO A 531 -6.43 -6.65 7.38
N VAL A 532 -7.03 -6.06 8.41
CA VAL A 532 -7.02 -6.60 9.78
C VAL A 532 -8.11 -7.65 9.99
N LEU A 533 -9.33 -7.34 9.56
CA LEU A 533 -10.53 -8.13 9.90
C LEU A 533 -10.83 -9.25 8.90
N PHE A 534 -10.01 -9.42 7.86
CA PHE A 534 -10.33 -10.36 6.80
C PHE A 534 -10.33 -11.80 7.36
N PRO A 535 -11.46 -12.52 7.28
CA PRO A 535 -11.58 -13.81 7.94
C PRO A 535 -10.76 -14.87 7.19
N ARG A 536 -10.06 -15.71 7.96
CA ARG A 536 -9.31 -16.90 7.49
C ARG A 536 -10.11 -17.91 6.65
N ILE A 537 -11.34 -17.67 6.20
CA ILE A 537 -12.05 -18.63 5.33
C ILE A 537 -11.29 -18.82 4.01
N PHE A 538 -10.60 -17.78 3.52
CA PHE A 538 -9.66 -17.90 2.40
C PHE A 538 -8.33 -18.57 2.84
N ASP A 539 -7.83 -18.26 4.04
CA ASP A 539 -6.53 -18.73 4.57
C ASP A 539 -6.54 -20.09 5.31
N ALA A 540 -7.70 -20.65 5.68
CA ALA A 540 -7.79 -21.84 6.56
C ALA A 540 -8.38 -23.07 5.87
N LEU A 541 -9.08 -22.90 4.75
CA LEU A 541 -9.63 -24.01 3.97
C LEU A 541 -8.69 -24.43 2.83
N VAL A 542 -7.89 -23.51 2.28
CA VAL A 542 -7.02 -23.77 1.12
C VAL A 542 -5.54 -23.84 1.52
N GLN A 543 -5.02 -22.81 2.20
CA GLN A 543 -3.58 -22.69 2.49
C GLN A 543 -2.97 -23.81 3.36
N PRO A 544 -3.55 -24.28 4.48
CA PRO A 544 -2.83 -25.21 5.36
C PRO A 544 -2.75 -26.62 4.78
N ALA A 545 -3.78 -27.05 4.05
CA ALA A 545 -3.78 -28.33 3.36
C ALA A 545 -2.86 -28.29 2.13
N ALA A 546 -2.82 -27.17 1.40
CA ALA A 546 -1.92 -27.00 0.25
C ALA A 546 -0.46 -26.80 0.67
N ALA A 547 -0.17 -26.02 1.72
CA ALA A 547 1.16 -25.82 2.28
C ALA A 547 1.73 -27.12 2.88
N ALA A 548 0.94 -27.89 3.63
CA ALA A 548 1.37 -29.17 4.16
C ALA A 548 1.57 -30.24 3.05
N VAL A 549 0.74 -30.22 1.99
CA VAL A 549 0.91 -31.09 0.81
C VAL A 549 2.12 -30.64 -0.01
N PHE A 550 2.38 -29.35 -0.13
CA PHE A 550 3.56 -28.81 -0.78
C PHE A 550 4.80 -29.18 0.00
N ASP A 551 4.95 -28.80 1.27
CA ASP A 551 6.11 -29.16 2.10
C ASP A 551 6.41 -30.67 2.05
N LEU A 552 5.37 -31.51 2.09
CA LEU A 552 5.52 -32.96 1.93
C LEU A 552 6.02 -33.35 0.52
N LYS A 553 5.55 -32.69 -0.54
CA LYS A 553 5.98 -32.92 -1.94
C LYS A 553 7.36 -32.34 -2.23
N THR A 554 7.72 -31.18 -1.69
CA THR A 554 9.03 -30.53 -1.81
C THR A 554 10.11 -31.27 -1.00
N HIS A 555 9.74 -31.88 0.13
CA HIS A 555 10.64 -32.74 0.91
C HIS A 555 10.76 -34.17 0.35
N LEU A 556 9.75 -34.71 -0.32
CA LEU A 556 9.79 -36.06 -0.90
C LEU A 556 10.26 -36.11 -2.37
N VAL A 557 10.15 -35.00 -3.12
CA VAL A 557 10.47 -34.92 -4.56
C VAL A 557 11.36 -33.71 -4.83
N ARG A 558 12.59 -33.71 -4.30
CA ARG A 558 13.65 -32.79 -4.75
C ARG A 558 14.46 -33.46 -5.86
N THR A 559 13.85 -33.61 -7.04
CA THR A 559 14.50 -34.11 -8.26
C THR A 559 14.10 -33.29 -9.49
N GLU A 560 13.76 -32.01 -9.34
CA GLU A 560 13.72 -31.11 -10.50
C GLU A 560 15.13 -30.56 -10.70
N ALA A 561 15.69 -30.78 -11.89
CA ALA A 561 16.99 -30.25 -12.27
C ALA A 561 16.96 -28.71 -12.20
N PHE A 562 18.10 -28.10 -11.88
CA PHE A 562 18.28 -26.65 -11.94
C PHE A 562 17.84 -26.12 -13.31
N ASP A 563 16.86 -25.21 -13.34
CA ASP A 563 16.43 -24.50 -14.55
C ASP A 563 17.19 -23.15 -14.64
N PRO A 564 18.19 -23.01 -15.53
CA PRO A 564 18.94 -21.78 -15.69
C PRO A 564 18.14 -20.61 -16.25
N ALA A 565 16.95 -20.83 -16.82
CA ALA A 565 16.03 -19.77 -17.27
C ALA A 565 15.05 -19.31 -16.18
N HIS A 566 14.66 -20.19 -15.27
CA HIS A 566 13.70 -19.88 -14.21
C HIS A 566 14.26 -20.28 -12.84
N PRO A 567 15.33 -19.61 -12.38
CA PRO A 567 15.92 -19.88 -11.07
C PRO A 567 14.87 -19.63 -9.99
N ARG A 568 14.52 -20.67 -9.23
CA ARG A 568 13.54 -20.57 -8.15
C ARG A 568 14.25 -20.38 -6.81
N PRO A 569 13.76 -19.46 -5.96
CA PRO A 569 14.28 -19.33 -4.61
C PRO A 569 14.01 -20.61 -3.82
N ALA A 570 14.91 -20.91 -2.87
CA ALA A 570 14.71 -22.02 -1.95
C ALA A 570 13.71 -21.60 -0.86
N ILE A 571 12.41 -21.66 -1.20
CA ILE A 571 11.31 -21.27 -0.32
C ILE A 571 10.71 -22.45 0.45
N VAL A 572 10.30 -22.20 1.69
CA VAL A 572 9.48 -23.12 2.50
C VAL A 572 7.98 -22.85 2.28
N GLY A 573 7.10 -23.78 2.64
CA GLY A 573 5.66 -23.62 2.42
C GLY A 573 5.07 -22.33 3.01
N SER A 574 5.53 -21.85 4.16
CA SER A 574 5.06 -20.56 4.72
C SER A 574 5.39 -19.36 3.83
N GLU A 575 6.53 -19.38 3.16
CA GLU A 575 7.02 -18.37 2.20
C GLU A 575 6.38 -18.49 0.81
N GLN A 576 5.77 -19.64 0.49
CA GLN A 576 5.05 -19.79 -0.77
C GLN A 576 3.57 -19.36 -0.68
N TRP A 577 3.04 -19.28 0.54
CA TRP A 577 1.63 -19.03 0.81
C TRP A 577 1.41 -17.77 1.64
N ASP A 578 2.45 -16.94 1.79
CA ASP A 578 2.42 -15.59 2.36
C ASP A 578 1.68 -15.54 3.70
N VAL A 579 2.08 -16.43 4.61
CA VAL A 579 1.38 -16.62 5.90
C VAL A 579 1.76 -15.49 6.88
N GLU A 580 1.31 -14.27 6.59
CA GLU A 580 1.59 -13.05 7.36
C GLU A 580 0.37 -12.19 7.71
N GLY A 581 -0.81 -12.52 7.19
CA GLY A 581 -2.02 -11.78 7.54
C GLY A 581 -2.22 -11.69 9.05
N TRP A 582 -2.87 -10.63 9.54
CA TRP A 582 -3.05 -10.34 10.97
C TRP A 582 -3.48 -11.53 11.81
N SER A 583 -4.37 -12.35 11.26
CA SER A 583 -4.90 -13.49 11.97
C SER A 583 -3.89 -14.62 12.16
N ALA A 584 -2.79 -14.68 11.39
CA ALA A 584 -1.80 -15.76 11.35
C ALA A 584 -1.19 -16.03 12.74
N ASP A 585 -0.83 -14.98 13.47
CA ASP A 585 -0.55 -15.02 14.91
C ASP A 585 -1.79 -14.61 15.72
N GLU A 586 -2.54 -15.61 16.21
CA GLU A 586 -3.80 -15.37 16.93
C GLU A 586 -3.61 -14.57 18.23
N ALA A 587 -2.43 -14.62 18.86
CA ALA A 587 -2.13 -13.91 20.10
C ALA A 587 -1.96 -12.41 19.88
N SER A 588 -1.13 -12.01 18.91
CA SER A 588 -0.96 -10.61 18.51
C SER A 588 -2.25 -10.04 17.92
N PHE A 589 -3.00 -10.84 17.15
CA PHE A 589 -4.33 -10.45 16.68
C PHE A 589 -5.30 -10.18 17.84
N HIS A 590 -5.28 -11.01 18.89
CA HIS A 590 -6.06 -10.79 20.10
C HIS A 590 -5.74 -9.45 20.75
N ALA A 591 -4.45 -9.20 20.98
CA ALA A 591 -3.97 -8.00 21.65
C ALA A 591 -4.38 -6.75 20.84
N PHE A 592 -4.26 -6.83 19.52
CA PHE A 592 -4.66 -5.75 18.62
C PHE A 592 -6.18 -5.52 18.62
N LEU A 593 -7.02 -6.56 18.53
CA LEU A 593 -8.47 -6.40 18.62
C LEU A 593 -8.91 -5.76 19.94
N ARG A 594 -8.32 -6.16 21.06
CA ARG A 594 -8.58 -5.51 22.36
C ARG A 594 -8.16 -4.07 22.39
N ARG A 595 -7.01 -3.76 21.78
CA ARG A 595 -6.54 -2.38 21.66
C ARG A 595 -7.56 -1.54 20.89
N LEU A 596 -8.06 -2.02 19.75
CA LEU A 596 -9.13 -1.36 19.02
C LEU A 596 -10.41 -1.24 19.84
N GLY A 597 -10.75 -2.28 20.61
CA GLY A 597 -11.92 -2.30 21.49
C GLY A 597 -11.96 -1.24 22.59
N SER A 598 -10.82 -0.65 22.94
CA SER A 598 -10.77 0.50 23.85
C SER A 598 -11.27 1.82 23.23
N TYR A 599 -11.54 1.84 21.93
CA TYR A 599 -12.09 2.98 21.20
C TYR A 599 -13.53 2.69 20.77
N PRO A 600 -14.48 3.60 21.00
CA PRO A 600 -15.89 3.34 20.70
C PRO A 600 -16.17 3.22 19.19
N ARG A 601 -15.47 4.02 18.37
CA ARG A 601 -15.71 4.16 16.92
C ARG A 601 -14.39 4.05 16.19
N VAL A 602 -14.25 3.03 15.34
CA VAL A 602 -13.00 2.73 14.64
C VAL A 602 -13.26 2.49 13.16
N VAL A 603 -12.43 3.10 12.31
CA VAL A 603 -12.32 2.77 10.89
C VAL A 603 -10.92 2.24 10.62
N LEU A 604 -10.81 1.10 9.97
CA LEU A 604 -9.56 0.52 9.50
C LEU A 604 -9.47 0.72 7.98
N LEU A 605 -8.34 1.25 7.50
CA LEU A 605 -8.01 1.33 6.08
C LEU A 605 -6.95 0.27 5.78
N GLY A 606 -7.14 -0.51 4.72
CA GLY A 606 -6.23 -1.59 4.31
C GLY A 606 -6.10 -1.74 2.81
N GLY A 607 -4.96 -2.29 2.38
CA GLY A 607 -4.55 -2.55 1.00
C GLY A 607 -4.11 -3.99 0.79
N ASP A 608 -3.12 -4.18 -0.08
CA ASP A 608 -2.29 -5.39 -0.23
C ASP A 608 -2.98 -6.72 -0.60
N VAL A 609 -4.17 -6.67 -1.21
CA VAL A 609 -4.95 -7.90 -1.47
C VAL A 609 -5.62 -7.97 -2.85
N HIS A 610 -5.36 -7.01 -3.73
CA HIS A 610 -5.89 -6.95 -5.11
C HIS A 610 -7.43 -6.99 -5.23
N PHE A 611 -8.16 -6.82 -4.13
CA PHE A 611 -9.61 -6.59 -4.12
C PHE A 611 -10.04 -5.49 -3.15
N ALA A 612 -11.20 -4.89 -3.39
CA ALA A 612 -11.88 -4.05 -2.42
C ALA A 612 -12.97 -4.85 -1.69
N SER A 613 -13.14 -4.57 -0.40
CA SER A 613 -14.23 -5.13 0.40
C SER A 613 -14.51 -4.26 1.62
N SER A 614 -15.60 -4.53 2.32
CA SER A 614 -15.81 -3.93 3.64
C SER A 614 -16.38 -4.93 4.62
N LEU A 615 -15.92 -4.85 5.86
CA LEU A 615 -16.36 -5.72 6.94
C LEU A 615 -16.67 -4.86 8.15
N VAL A 616 -17.65 -5.29 8.94
CA VAL A 616 -17.92 -4.73 10.26
C VAL A 616 -17.59 -5.76 11.32
N CYS A 617 -16.91 -5.34 12.39
CA CYS A 617 -16.70 -6.11 13.60
C CYS A 617 -17.41 -5.42 14.76
N ASP A 618 -18.35 -6.13 15.37
CA ASP A 618 -18.88 -5.78 16.67
C ASP A 618 -18.03 -6.50 17.74
N LEU A 619 -17.52 -5.75 18.71
CA LEU A 619 -16.59 -6.25 19.71
C LEU A 619 -17.13 -6.01 21.12
N TRP A 620 -17.15 -7.06 21.94
CA TRP A 620 -17.51 -7.02 23.35
C TRP A 620 -16.31 -7.45 24.19
N THR A 621 -15.91 -6.61 25.12
CA THR A 621 -14.94 -6.92 26.18
C THR A 621 -15.68 -7.32 27.46
N LYS A 622 -14.95 -7.79 28.47
CA LYS A 622 -15.52 -8.38 29.68
C LYS A 622 -16.28 -7.35 30.52
N GLY A 623 -17.53 -7.64 30.86
CA GLY A 623 -18.31 -6.87 31.87
C GLY A 623 -19.52 -6.11 31.34
N ASP A 624 -19.80 -6.15 30.03
CA ASP A 624 -20.98 -5.54 29.41
C ASP A 624 -21.57 -6.46 28.31
N ASP A 625 -22.88 -6.41 28.09
CA ASP A 625 -23.57 -7.09 26.98
C ASP A 625 -23.87 -6.14 25.80
N ALA A 626 -23.59 -4.84 25.94
CA ALA A 626 -23.50 -3.91 24.82
C ALA A 626 -22.11 -4.00 24.15
N ALA A 627 -22.05 -3.91 22.81
CA ALA A 627 -20.77 -3.90 22.10
C ALA A 627 -19.96 -2.66 22.53
N ASP A 628 -18.71 -2.84 22.98
CA ASP A 628 -17.82 -1.77 23.43
C ASP A 628 -17.29 -0.91 22.29
N SER A 629 -17.12 -1.56 21.14
CA SER A 629 -16.57 -0.93 19.95
C SER A 629 -17.24 -1.49 18.71
N ARG A 630 -17.45 -0.61 17.73
CA ARG A 630 -17.82 -0.99 16.38
C ARG A 630 -16.73 -0.55 15.41
N ILE A 631 -16.21 -1.54 14.69
CA ILE A 631 -15.01 -1.40 13.85
C ILE A 631 -15.40 -1.66 12.40
N LEU A 632 -15.23 -0.66 11.54
CA LEU A 632 -15.39 -0.79 10.09
C LEU A 632 -14.02 -1.05 9.44
N GLN A 633 -13.83 -2.19 8.78
CA GLN A 633 -12.72 -2.36 7.84
C GLN A 633 -13.16 -1.91 6.44
N CYS A 634 -12.43 -0.95 5.89
CA CYS A 634 -12.45 -0.57 4.49
C CYS A 634 -11.18 -1.13 3.84
N THR A 635 -11.32 -1.92 2.79
CA THR A 635 -10.20 -2.41 1.98
C THR A 635 -10.37 -1.91 0.56
N SER A 636 -9.33 -1.31 -0.02
CA SER A 636 -9.30 -0.85 -1.41
C SER A 636 -7.95 -1.21 -2.02
N SER A 637 -7.93 -2.28 -2.80
CA SER A 637 -6.78 -2.75 -3.54
C SER A 637 -7.29 -3.49 -4.78
N ALA A 638 -6.68 -3.48 -5.96
CA ALA A 638 -5.54 -2.69 -6.35
C ALA A 638 -5.99 -1.39 -7.05
N ALA A 639 -5.25 -0.30 -6.90
CA ALA A 639 -5.36 0.88 -7.75
C ALA A 639 -5.06 0.52 -9.21
N ARG A 640 -4.06 -0.36 -9.41
CA ARG A 640 -3.70 -0.93 -10.69
C ARG A 640 -2.87 -2.19 -10.49
N ASN A 641 -3.51 -3.35 -10.36
CA ASN A 641 -2.91 -4.67 -10.46
C ASN A 641 -4.04 -5.70 -10.33
N GLU A 642 -5.01 -5.65 -11.24
CA GLU A 642 -6.18 -6.53 -11.15
C GLU A 642 -5.75 -8.01 -11.24
N PRO A 643 -6.42 -8.93 -10.52
CA PRO A 643 -6.19 -10.36 -10.71
C PRO A 643 -6.46 -10.77 -12.16
N SER A 644 -5.75 -11.79 -12.65
CA SER A 644 -5.88 -12.29 -14.02
C SER A 644 -7.33 -12.70 -14.35
N PRO A 645 -7.77 -12.68 -15.62
CA PRO A 645 -9.14 -13.05 -15.99
C PRO A 645 -9.57 -14.43 -15.48
N GLY A 646 -8.65 -15.40 -15.52
CA GLY A 646 -8.86 -16.75 -14.99
C GLY A 646 -9.00 -16.75 -13.46
N MET A 647 -8.11 -16.04 -12.75
CA MET A 647 -8.20 -15.92 -11.29
C MET A 647 -9.49 -15.22 -10.87
N ARG A 648 -9.89 -14.14 -11.55
CA ARG A 648 -11.19 -13.50 -11.30
C ARG A 648 -12.35 -14.44 -11.57
N ALA A 649 -12.29 -15.29 -12.60
CA ALA A 649 -13.34 -16.28 -12.83
C ALA A 649 -13.45 -17.29 -11.67
N VAL A 650 -12.31 -17.73 -11.11
CA VAL A 650 -12.28 -18.58 -9.91
C VAL A 650 -12.83 -17.85 -8.68
N LEU A 651 -12.33 -16.64 -8.39
CA LEU A 651 -12.75 -15.82 -7.25
C LEU A 651 -14.25 -15.48 -7.32
N ARG A 652 -14.78 -15.19 -8.51
CA ARG A 652 -16.22 -15.00 -8.76
C ARG A 652 -17.01 -16.30 -8.67
N GLY A 653 -16.42 -17.43 -9.07
CA GLY A 653 -17.04 -18.74 -9.11
C GLY A 653 -17.14 -19.44 -7.75
N GLN A 654 -16.43 -18.98 -6.72
CA GLN A 654 -16.52 -19.51 -5.35
C GLN A 654 -17.80 -19.07 -4.61
N ARG A 655 -18.95 -19.31 -5.25
CA ARG A 655 -20.30 -19.04 -4.74
C ARG A 655 -20.55 -19.69 -3.38
N SER A 656 -19.89 -20.80 -3.05
CA SER A 656 -19.97 -21.47 -1.76
C SER A 656 -19.25 -20.71 -0.63
N ALA A 657 -18.05 -20.17 -0.90
CA ALA A 657 -17.32 -19.32 0.04
C ALA A 657 -18.02 -17.96 0.19
N GLN A 658 -18.49 -17.39 -0.92
CA GLN A 658 -19.31 -16.18 -0.91
C GLN A 658 -20.67 -16.39 -0.21
N ARG A 659 -21.29 -17.56 -0.32
CA ARG A 659 -22.49 -17.93 0.47
C ARG A 659 -22.19 -18.05 1.96
N LEU A 660 -21.00 -18.54 2.33
CA LEU A 660 -20.53 -18.54 3.71
C LEU A 660 -20.36 -17.11 4.24
N LEU A 661 -19.90 -16.17 3.39
CA LEU A 661 -19.83 -14.74 3.70
C LEU A 661 -21.20 -14.03 3.64
N GLN A 662 -22.17 -14.54 2.87
CA GLN A 662 -23.54 -14.01 2.77
C GLN A 662 -24.47 -14.49 3.90
N GLY A 663 -24.18 -15.63 4.54
CA GLY A 663 -25.14 -16.35 5.37
C GLY A 663 -24.90 -16.25 6.87
N ASP A 664 -23.65 -16.27 7.34
CA ASP A 664 -23.35 -16.34 8.77
C ASP A 664 -22.16 -15.46 9.16
N ALA A 665 -22.39 -14.57 10.14
CA ALA A 665 -21.32 -13.79 10.72
C ALA A 665 -20.26 -14.69 11.38
N VAL A 666 -18.99 -14.31 11.27
CA VAL A 666 -17.88 -15.00 11.93
C VAL A 666 -17.85 -14.60 13.39
N GLU A 667 -18.37 -15.49 14.24
CA GLU A 667 -18.45 -15.28 15.68
C GLU A 667 -17.36 -16.03 16.45
N ARG A 668 -16.72 -15.36 17.40
CA ARG A 668 -15.60 -15.89 18.18
C ARG A 668 -15.69 -15.50 19.64
N LEU A 669 -15.24 -16.41 20.50
CA LEU A 669 -15.10 -16.24 21.94
C LEU A 669 -13.61 -16.40 22.30
N GLY A 670 -13.09 -15.48 23.12
CA GLY A 670 -11.69 -15.41 23.50
C GLY A 670 -11.49 -15.35 25.01
N TRP A 671 -10.45 -16.04 25.51
CA TRP A 671 -10.00 -16.00 26.90
C TRP A 671 -8.48 -15.84 26.98
N ASP A 672 -7.99 -15.05 27.94
CA ASP A 672 -6.56 -15.01 28.27
C ASP A 672 -6.15 -16.21 29.11
N GLY A 673 -6.99 -16.51 30.10
CA GLY A 673 -6.78 -17.56 31.07
C GLY A 673 -7.42 -18.87 30.66
N GLN A 674 -7.95 -19.61 31.63
CA GLN A 674 -8.68 -20.85 31.37
C GLN A 674 -10.02 -20.55 30.69
N HIS A 675 -10.35 -21.32 29.65
CA HIS A 675 -11.60 -21.15 28.94
C HIS A 675 -12.79 -21.64 29.76
N GLY A 676 -13.96 -21.07 29.50
CA GLY A 676 -15.23 -21.48 30.12
C GLY A 676 -15.95 -22.64 29.42
N VAL A 677 -15.45 -23.16 28.30
CA VAL A 677 -16.16 -24.20 27.53
C VAL A 677 -16.28 -25.51 28.32
N VAL A 678 -17.51 -25.99 28.53
CA VAL A 678 -17.84 -27.26 29.18
C VAL A 678 -18.50 -28.20 28.17
N LEU A 679 -17.87 -29.34 27.91
CA LEU A 679 -18.38 -30.37 27.00
C LEU A 679 -19.24 -31.39 27.77
N PRO A 680 -20.30 -31.94 27.15
CA PRO A 680 -21.04 -33.05 27.75
C PRO A 680 -20.18 -34.32 27.79
N GLY A 681 -20.49 -35.22 28.72
CA GLY A 681 -19.78 -36.50 28.85
C GLY A 681 -19.83 -37.30 27.54
N GLY A 682 -18.67 -37.80 27.10
CA GLY A 682 -18.54 -38.57 25.85
C GLY A 682 -18.57 -37.74 24.55
N ALA A 683 -18.60 -36.40 24.63
CA ALA A 683 -18.63 -35.55 23.45
C ALA A 683 -17.33 -35.63 22.63
N HIS A 684 -17.47 -35.84 21.33
CA HIS A 684 -16.36 -35.76 20.38
C HIS A 684 -16.32 -34.37 19.74
N ILE A 685 -15.15 -33.74 19.78
CA ILE A 685 -14.87 -32.49 19.05
C ILE A 685 -13.69 -32.70 18.10
N PRO A 686 -13.67 -32.05 16.92
CA PRO A 686 -12.58 -32.18 15.96
C PRO A 686 -11.21 -31.81 16.56
N PRO A 687 -10.09 -32.44 16.10
CA PRO A 687 -8.75 -32.15 16.59
C PRO A 687 -8.38 -30.66 16.55
N GLY A 688 -8.73 -29.94 15.49
CA GLY A 688 -8.47 -28.50 15.39
C GLY A 688 -9.13 -27.68 16.50
N ARG A 689 -10.32 -28.10 16.96
CA ARG A 689 -11.02 -27.44 18.07
C ARG A 689 -10.41 -27.81 19.43
N ARG A 690 -9.99 -29.07 19.61
CA ARG A 690 -9.22 -29.49 20.79
C ARG A 690 -7.92 -28.68 20.91
N GLY A 691 -7.19 -28.57 19.81
CA GLY A 691 -5.96 -27.77 19.74
C GLY A 691 -6.19 -26.32 20.16
N ARG A 692 -7.27 -25.69 19.69
CA ARG A 692 -7.63 -24.31 20.08
C ARG A 692 -7.88 -24.15 21.58
N LEU A 693 -8.57 -25.10 22.23
CA LEU A 693 -8.81 -25.08 23.67
C LEU A 693 -7.52 -25.19 24.50
N LEU A 694 -6.46 -25.77 23.94
CA LEU A 694 -5.15 -25.90 24.59
C LEU A 694 -4.25 -24.66 24.39
N ARG A 695 -4.59 -23.74 23.47
CA ARG A 695 -3.81 -22.52 23.20
C ARG A 695 -4.05 -21.45 24.26
N LYS A 696 -3.06 -20.58 24.46
CA LYS A 696 -3.16 -19.34 25.25
C LYS A 696 -2.65 -18.17 24.41
N PRO A 697 -3.46 -17.10 24.19
CA PRO A 697 -4.88 -17.01 24.54
C PRO A 697 -5.73 -18.03 23.77
N THR A 698 -6.87 -18.41 24.33
CA THR A 698 -7.80 -19.38 23.74
C THR A 698 -8.82 -18.65 22.86
N PHE A 699 -8.87 -18.93 21.56
CA PHE A 699 -9.94 -18.47 20.65
C PHE A 699 -10.70 -19.64 20.03
N VAL A 700 -12.03 -19.59 20.13
CA VAL A 700 -12.89 -20.64 19.58
C VAL A 700 -14.07 -20.06 18.80
N PRO A 701 -14.57 -20.77 17.76
CA PRO A 701 -15.82 -20.43 17.11
C PRO A 701 -16.99 -20.49 18.09
N ALA A 702 -17.96 -19.60 17.95
CA ALA A 702 -19.20 -19.65 18.72
C ALA A 702 -20.06 -20.87 18.36
N ARG A 703 -19.96 -21.37 17.13
CA ARG A 703 -20.86 -22.40 16.58
C ARG A 703 -20.17 -23.75 16.31
N GLY A 704 -21.01 -24.75 16.05
CA GLY A 704 -20.62 -26.10 15.64
C GLY A 704 -20.24 -27.01 16.81
N TRP A 705 -20.65 -26.68 18.04
CA TRP A 705 -20.36 -27.46 19.23
C TRP A 705 -21.36 -28.60 19.43
N PRO A 706 -20.93 -29.75 20.02
CA PRO A 706 -21.84 -30.84 20.36
C PRO A 706 -23.03 -30.36 21.19
N GLN A 707 -24.20 -30.96 20.95
CA GLN A 707 -25.40 -30.68 21.74
C GLN A 707 -25.13 -30.85 23.23
N GLY A 708 -25.50 -29.85 24.06
CA GLY A 708 -25.24 -29.85 25.50
C GLY A 708 -23.92 -29.21 25.94
N THR A 709 -23.12 -28.66 25.01
CA THR A 709 -21.95 -27.82 25.36
C THR A 709 -22.39 -26.50 25.98
N THR A 710 -21.80 -26.08 27.10
CA THR A 710 -22.15 -24.85 27.81
C THR A 710 -20.92 -23.98 28.13
N LEU A 711 -21.16 -22.76 28.62
CA LEU A 711 -20.14 -21.89 29.21
C LEU A 711 -20.27 -21.92 30.73
N ALA A 712 -19.17 -22.17 31.42
CA ALA A 712 -19.08 -22.05 32.87
C ALA A 712 -19.26 -20.58 33.28
N GLY A 713 -20.24 -20.31 34.15
CA GLY A 713 -20.62 -18.95 34.53
C GLY A 713 -19.54 -18.16 35.29
N ASP A 714 -18.61 -18.86 35.95
CA ASP A 714 -17.44 -18.28 36.62
C ASP A 714 -16.29 -17.93 35.66
N LYS A 715 -16.39 -18.33 34.38
CA LYS A 715 -15.35 -18.14 33.35
C LYS A 715 -15.93 -17.56 32.05
N PRO A 716 -16.56 -16.37 32.10
CA PRO A 716 -17.04 -15.71 30.89
C PRO A 716 -15.87 -15.39 29.94
N PRO A 717 -16.10 -15.33 28.61
CA PRO A 717 -15.10 -14.86 27.66
C PRO A 717 -14.59 -13.47 28.03
N ASP A 718 -13.29 -13.25 27.89
CA ASP A 718 -12.68 -11.94 28.10
C ASP A 718 -12.89 -11.03 26.87
N VAL A 719 -13.08 -11.63 25.69
CA VAL A 719 -13.49 -10.95 24.46
C VAL A 719 -14.48 -11.81 23.68
N ARG A 720 -15.43 -11.16 23.02
CA ARG A 720 -16.34 -11.78 22.05
C ARG A 720 -16.39 -10.88 20.84
N TYR A 721 -16.40 -11.43 19.63
CA TYR A 721 -16.56 -10.61 18.44
C TYR A 721 -17.39 -11.29 17.37
N ARG A 722 -18.00 -10.45 16.54
CA ARG A 722 -18.79 -10.84 15.37
C ARG A 722 -18.31 -10.03 14.17
N VAL A 723 -17.75 -10.71 13.17
CA VAL A 723 -17.36 -10.08 11.90
C VAL A 723 -18.37 -10.43 10.81
N SER A 724 -18.87 -9.42 10.11
CA SER A 724 -19.78 -9.59 8.97
C SER A 724 -19.23 -8.85 7.75
N VAL A 725 -19.33 -9.44 6.56
CA VAL A 725 -19.00 -8.74 5.31
C VAL A 725 -20.17 -7.83 4.94
N LEU A 726 -19.89 -6.57 4.62
CA LEU A 726 -20.89 -5.60 4.24
C LEU A 726 -21.24 -5.73 2.76
N ARG A 727 -22.53 -5.57 2.46
CA ARG A 727 -23.08 -5.56 1.12
C ARG A 727 -23.56 -4.17 0.73
N ASP A 728 -23.47 -3.84 -0.56
CA ASP A 728 -24.21 -2.71 -1.12
C ASP A 728 -25.69 -3.08 -1.28
N GLU A 729 -26.48 -2.53 -0.36
CA GLU A 729 -27.93 -2.71 -0.24
C GLU A 729 -28.74 -1.73 -1.11
N ARG A 730 -28.08 -0.85 -1.90
CA ARG A 730 -28.82 0.09 -2.76
C ARG A 730 -29.74 -0.66 -3.73
N PRO A 731 -30.99 -0.22 -3.92
CA PRO A 731 -31.84 -0.84 -4.93
C PRO A 731 -31.25 -0.62 -6.34
N ARG A 732 -31.66 -1.42 -7.33
CA ARG A 732 -31.04 -1.44 -8.67
C ARG A 732 -31.09 -0.06 -9.35
N GLU A 733 -32.16 0.68 -9.15
CA GLU A 733 -32.38 2.04 -9.64
C GLU A 733 -31.47 3.09 -9.01
N ALA A 734 -30.87 2.79 -7.85
CA ALA A 734 -29.92 3.66 -7.15
C ALA A 734 -28.44 3.29 -7.41
N LEU A 735 -28.20 2.28 -8.26
CA LEU A 735 -26.87 1.91 -8.70
C LEU A 735 -26.37 2.82 -9.82
N GLY A 736 -25.08 3.16 -9.77
CA GLY A 736 -24.40 3.88 -10.84
C GLY A 736 -24.24 3.04 -12.11
N VAL A 737 -23.85 3.70 -13.20
CA VAL A 737 -23.54 3.03 -14.47
C VAL A 737 -22.43 2.00 -14.27
N GLY A 738 -22.59 0.81 -14.84
CA GLY A 738 -21.60 -0.26 -14.75
C GLY A 738 -21.60 -1.04 -13.44
N ALA A 739 -22.23 -0.54 -12.37
CA ALA A 739 -22.30 -1.19 -11.08
C ALA A 739 -22.96 -2.59 -11.17
N PRO A 740 -22.55 -3.53 -10.31
CA PRO A 740 -22.99 -4.91 -10.40
C PRO A 740 -24.46 -5.04 -10.00
N ALA A 741 -25.28 -5.45 -10.95
CA ALA A 741 -26.70 -5.69 -10.77
C ALA A 741 -27.04 -7.15 -11.10
N PRO A 742 -27.67 -7.91 -10.19
CA PRO A 742 -28.17 -9.23 -10.55
C PRO A 742 -29.21 -9.09 -11.68
N PRO A 743 -29.21 -9.99 -12.67
CA PRO A 743 -30.23 -10.02 -13.72
C PRO A 743 -31.61 -10.18 -13.08
N ARG A 744 -32.62 -9.54 -13.67
CA ARG A 744 -34.00 -9.67 -13.17
C ARG A 744 -34.48 -11.09 -13.48
N LEU A 745 -34.83 -11.83 -12.44
CA LEU A 745 -35.57 -13.09 -12.63
C LEU A 745 -37.02 -12.73 -13.05
N PRO A 746 -37.58 -13.40 -14.05
CA PRO A 746 -38.98 -13.22 -14.42
C PRO A 746 -39.90 -13.66 -13.26
N ALA A 747 -41.09 -13.07 -13.16
CA ALA A 747 -42.12 -13.57 -12.27
C ALA A 747 -42.56 -14.98 -12.73
N TRP A 748 -42.88 -15.86 -11.78
CA TRP A 748 -43.37 -17.18 -12.12
C TRP A 748 -44.69 -17.10 -12.87
N ASN A 749 -44.73 -17.60 -14.11
CA ASN A 749 -45.96 -17.74 -14.89
C ASN A 749 -46.39 -19.21 -14.96
N ALA A 750 -47.38 -19.58 -14.14
CA ALA A 750 -47.91 -20.94 -14.11
C ALA A 750 -48.57 -21.39 -15.43
N ALA A 751 -48.98 -20.45 -16.29
CA ALA A 751 -49.56 -20.75 -17.59
C ALA A 751 -48.52 -21.11 -18.66
N ASP A 752 -47.24 -20.74 -18.45
CA ASP A 752 -46.13 -21.10 -19.32
C ASP A 752 -44.85 -21.38 -18.51
N PRO A 753 -44.79 -22.55 -17.85
CA PRO A 753 -43.66 -22.91 -17.00
C PRO A 753 -42.38 -23.09 -17.82
N VAL A 754 -42.45 -23.56 -19.07
CA VAL A 754 -41.27 -23.82 -19.90
C VAL A 754 -40.59 -22.51 -20.29
N LEU A 755 -41.35 -21.50 -20.75
CA LEU A 755 -40.79 -20.18 -21.04
C LEU A 755 -40.23 -19.52 -19.78
N THR A 756 -40.91 -19.65 -18.64
CA THR A 756 -40.44 -19.12 -17.36
C THR A 756 -39.11 -19.79 -16.95
N TYR A 757 -39.00 -21.12 -17.07
CA TYR A 757 -37.76 -21.84 -16.82
C TYR A 757 -36.64 -21.41 -17.77
N ALA A 758 -36.93 -21.25 -19.07
CA ALA A 758 -35.96 -20.81 -20.06
C ALA A 758 -35.45 -19.39 -19.76
N GLN A 759 -36.33 -18.48 -19.33
CA GLN A 759 -35.97 -17.11 -18.93
C GLN A 759 -35.15 -17.07 -17.63
N ILE A 760 -35.48 -17.90 -16.63
CA ILE A 760 -34.67 -18.05 -15.41
C ILE A 760 -33.30 -18.63 -15.75
N ALA A 761 -33.25 -19.66 -16.59
CA ALA A 761 -32.00 -20.26 -17.06
C ALA A 761 -31.17 -19.25 -17.85
N ALA A 762 -31.78 -18.45 -18.72
CA ALA A 762 -31.11 -17.38 -19.44
C ALA A 762 -30.58 -16.28 -18.52
N ALA A 763 -31.32 -15.91 -17.46
CA ALA A 763 -30.84 -14.98 -16.45
C ALA A 763 -29.65 -15.55 -15.65
N HIS A 764 -29.66 -16.84 -15.32
CA HIS A 764 -28.51 -17.53 -14.72
C HIS A 764 -27.32 -17.66 -15.68
N GLN A 765 -27.57 -17.94 -16.95
CA GLN A 765 -26.55 -18.00 -18.00
C GLN A 765 -25.93 -16.62 -18.19
N GLN A 766 -26.74 -15.56 -18.24
CA GLN A 766 -26.26 -14.17 -18.26
C GLN A 766 -25.42 -13.83 -17.03
N LEU A 767 -25.79 -14.31 -15.83
CA LEU A 767 -24.98 -14.14 -14.62
C LEU A 767 -23.59 -14.80 -14.74
N LEU A 768 -23.51 -15.93 -15.43
CA LEU A 768 -22.26 -16.65 -15.70
C LEU A 768 -21.44 -15.99 -16.83
N ASP A 769 -22.11 -15.58 -17.90
CA ASP A 769 -21.51 -15.04 -19.13
C ASP A 769 -21.05 -13.58 -18.98
N ASP A 770 -21.83 -12.73 -18.29
CA ASP A 770 -21.50 -11.31 -18.15
C ASP A 770 -20.20 -11.12 -17.37
N GLY A 771 -19.75 -12.11 -16.58
CA GLY A 771 -18.55 -12.02 -15.75
C GLY A 771 -18.55 -10.83 -14.78
N LYS A 772 -19.60 -10.02 -14.68
CA LYS A 772 -19.66 -8.89 -13.77
C LYS A 772 -19.81 -9.43 -12.36
N ASP A 773 -19.00 -8.96 -11.41
CA ASP A 773 -19.01 -9.35 -10.00
C ASP A 773 -20.45 -9.44 -9.47
N PRO A 774 -21.10 -10.62 -9.38
CA PRO A 774 -22.54 -10.63 -9.12
C PRO A 774 -22.88 -10.54 -7.64
N ILE A 775 -21.95 -10.04 -6.83
CA ILE A 775 -22.10 -9.99 -5.40
C ILE A 775 -21.45 -8.69 -4.95
N ARG A 776 -22.30 -7.71 -4.69
CA ARG A 776 -22.07 -6.38 -4.12
C ARG A 776 -21.37 -6.40 -2.75
N LEU A 777 -20.33 -7.20 -2.59
CA LEU A 777 -19.55 -7.46 -1.37
C LEU A 777 -18.06 -7.19 -1.62
N MET A 778 -17.53 -7.70 -2.73
CA MET A 778 -16.11 -7.61 -3.10
C MET A 778 -15.95 -7.14 -4.55
N ILE A 779 -14.88 -6.41 -4.83
CA ILE A 779 -14.55 -5.89 -6.17
C ILE A 779 -13.13 -6.31 -6.53
N PHE A 780 -12.95 -7.01 -7.65
CA PHE A 780 -11.65 -7.47 -8.14
C PHE A 780 -11.13 -6.66 -9.34
N ARG A 781 -11.73 -5.49 -9.57
CA ARG A 781 -11.32 -4.51 -10.58
C ARG A 781 -10.52 -3.39 -9.95
N SER A 782 -9.80 -2.62 -10.75
CA SER A 782 -9.07 -1.43 -10.28
C SER A 782 -10.01 -0.55 -9.45
N ASN A 783 -9.54 -0.07 -8.31
CA ASN A 783 -10.41 0.65 -7.39
C ASN A 783 -9.70 1.68 -6.50
N ILE A 784 -10.49 2.65 -6.07
CA ILE A 784 -10.14 3.60 -5.01
C ILE A 784 -11.33 3.77 -4.08
N GLY A 785 -11.09 3.71 -2.77
CA GLY A 785 -12.12 3.80 -1.75
C GLY A 785 -12.28 5.23 -1.25
N ILE A 786 -13.52 5.70 -1.15
CA ILE A 786 -13.88 6.97 -0.52
C ILE A 786 -14.68 6.68 0.75
N VAL A 787 -14.15 7.05 1.91
CA VAL A 787 -14.83 6.94 3.20
C VAL A 787 -15.45 8.29 3.55
N SER A 788 -16.73 8.27 3.87
CA SER A 788 -17.53 9.44 4.24
C SER A 788 -18.42 9.12 5.44
N PHE A 789 -18.92 10.14 6.11
CA PHE A 789 -19.72 9.99 7.31
C PHE A 789 -20.96 10.88 7.24
N THR A 790 -22.03 10.44 7.88
CA THR A 790 -23.26 11.22 8.09
C THR A 790 -23.76 11.03 9.53
N PRO A 791 -24.56 11.95 10.09
CA PRO A 791 -25.17 11.75 11.39
C PRO A 791 -26.00 10.45 11.44
N SER A 792 -25.90 9.72 12.55
CA SER A 792 -26.66 8.49 12.76
C SER A 792 -28.05 8.75 13.35
N PRO A 793 -29.08 8.01 12.93
CA PRO A 793 -30.38 8.05 13.58
C PRO A 793 -30.37 7.48 15.01
N SER A 794 -29.31 6.75 15.40
CA SER A 794 -29.17 6.13 16.71
C SER A 794 -28.92 7.13 17.84
N GLY A 795 -28.50 8.36 17.53
CA GLY A 795 -28.39 9.43 18.52
C GLY A 795 -27.40 10.54 18.14
N PRO A 796 -27.39 11.65 18.90
CA PRO A 796 -26.43 12.73 18.70
C PRO A 796 -25.00 12.24 18.97
N GLY A 797 -24.06 12.66 18.13
CA GLY A 797 -22.67 12.23 18.22
C GLY A 797 -22.41 10.83 17.66
N GLU A 798 -23.42 10.12 17.15
CA GLU A 798 -23.21 8.87 16.43
C GLU A 798 -23.16 9.09 14.92
N TYR A 799 -22.45 8.23 14.20
CA TYR A 799 -22.17 8.40 12.78
C TYR A 799 -22.43 7.14 11.97
N VAL A 800 -23.04 7.30 10.81
CA VAL A 800 -23.06 6.29 9.76
C VAL A 800 -21.85 6.52 8.86
N ALA A 801 -20.97 5.52 8.78
CA ALA A 801 -19.85 5.51 7.86
C ALA A 801 -20.24 4.83 6.54
N THR A 802 -19.83 5.42 5.42
CA THR A 802 -20.03 4.90 4.08
C THR A 802 -18.68 4.75 3.38
N HIS A 803 -18.34 3.52 2.99
CA HIS A 803 -17.24 3.24 2.09
C HIS A 803 -17.76 3.09 0.66
N SER A 804 -17.56 4.12 -0.15
CA SER A 804 -17.87 4.13 -1.58
C SER A 804 -16.65 3.69 -2.37
N VAL A 805 -16.70 2.52 -2.99
CA VAL A 805 -15.59 2.03 -3.82
C VAL A 805 -15.81 2.46 -5.26
N MET A 806 -14.91 3.28 -5.78
CA MET A 806 -14.90 3.67 -7.18
C MET A 806 -14.23 2.58 -8.01
N SER A 807 -14.79 2.28 -9.19
CA SER A 807 -14.27 1.25 -10.11
C SER A 807 -14.59 1.64 -11.56
N PRO A 808 -13.96 1.02 -12.58
CA PRO A 808 -14.02 1.52 -13.95
C PRO A 808 -15.38 1.28 -14.60
N VAL A 809 -15.82 2.26 -15.37
CA VAL A 809 -16.96 2.18 -16.29
C VAL A 809 -16.46 2.18 -17.73
N GLY A 810 -17.14 1.46 -18.62
CA GLY A 810 -16.81 1.46 -20.05
C GLY A 810 -15.39 0.95 -20.32
N ASP A 811 -14.59 1.79 -20.98
CA ASP A 811 -13.18 1.54 -21.32
C ASP A 811 -12.20 1.75 -20.14
N GLY A 812 -12.70 2.17 -18.98
CA GLY A 812 -11.92 2.37 -17.76
C GLY A 812 -11.24 3.72 -17.64
N THR A 813 -11.47 4.65 -18.58
CA THR A 813 -10.99 6.04 -18.47
C THR A 813 -11.66 6.81 -17.33
N THR A 814 -12.89 6.44 -16.98
CA THR A 814 -13.66 7.05 -15.88
C THR A 814 -13.97 6.04 -14.79
N GLY A 815 -13.79 6.45 -13.53
CA GLY A 815 -14.24 5.72 -12.35
C GLY A 815 -15.55 6.29 -11.80
N THR A 816 -16.45 5.44 -11.33
CA THR A 816 -17.65 5.87 -10.60
C THR A 816 -17.86 5.01 -9.36
N ALA A 817 -18.68 5.49 -8.42
CA ALA A 817 -19.07 4.74 -7.23
C ALA A 817 -19.78 3.42 -7.60
N PHE A 818 -19.01 2.35 -7.58
CA PHE A 818 -19.39 1.02 -8.05
C PHE A 818 -20.15 0.26 -6.97
N THR A 819 -19.62 0.25 -5.73
CA THR A 819 -20.36 -0.19 -4.54
C THR A 819 -20.35 0.87 -3.44
N ARG A 820 -21.34 0.80 -2.55
CA ARG A 820 -21.40 1.57 -1.30
C ARG A 820 -21.71 0.63 -0.14
N HIS A 821 -20.77 0.50 0.78
CA HIS A 821 -20.94 -0.27 2.00
C HIS A 821 -21.20 0.69 3.16
N VAL A 822 -22.33 0.51 3.84
CA VAL A 822 -22.83 1.45 4.85
C VAL A 822 -22.91 0.75 6.20
N VAL A 823 -22.44 1.40 7.25
CA VAL A 823 -22.52 0.90 8.63
C VAL A 823 -22.80 2.05 9.59
N ASP A 824 -23.72 1.82 10.52
CA ASP A 824 -23.90 2.71 11.67
C ASP A 824 -22.83 2.39 12.72
N LEU A 825 -21.93 3.32 13.04
CA LEU A 825 -20.86 3.12 14.03
C LEU A 825 -21.35 3.22 15.47
N ALA A 826 -22.63 3.52 15.71
CA ALA A 826 -23.20 3.50 17.05
C ALA A 826 -23.02 2.15 17.75
N ARG A 827 -22.79 2.19 19.07
CA ARG A 827 -22.81 0.99 19.91
C ARG A 827 -24.21 0.36 19.81
N SER A 828 -24.28 -0.93 19.43
CA SER A 828 -25.56 -1.62 19.26
C SER A 828 -26.00 -2.28 20.57
N ALA A 829 -27.12 -1.82 21.15
CA ALA A 829 -27.82 -2.49 22.25
C ALA A 829 -28.69 -3.67 21.78
N ALA A 830 -28.96 -3.79 20.48
CA ALA A 830 -29.85 -4.81 19.91
C ALA A 830 -29.11 -6.12 19.55
N ALA A 831 -27.79 -6.08 19.42
CA ALA A 831 -26.99 -7.24 19.06
C ALA A 831 -26.55 -8.00 20.31
N ALA A 832 -27.19 -9.15 20.59
CA ALA A 832 -26.73 -10.03 21.65
C ALA A 832 -25.27 -10.45 21.39
N PRO A 833 -24.41 -10.42 22.43
CA PRO A 833 -23.03 -10.86 22.30
C PRO A 833 -23.00 -12.33 21.87
N PRO A 834 -22.01 -12.74 21.06
CA PRO A 834 -21.84 -14.14 20.71
C PRO A 834 -21.80 -15.03 21.96
N THR A 835 -22.55 -16.12 21.93
CA THR A 835 -22.54 -17.19 22.94
C THR A 835 -22.27 -18.53 22.25
N LEU A 836 -22.01 -19.58 23.03
CA LEU A 836 -21.85 -20.92 22.44
C LEU A 836 -23.19 -21.41 21.88
N VAL A 837 -23.19 -21.81 20.62
CA VAL A 837 -24.32 -22.41 19.92
C VAL A 837 -24.07 -23.90 19.72
N THR A 838 -25.00 -24.71 20.21
CA THR A 838 -24.94 -26.19 20.11
C THR A 838 -25.88 -26.72 19.03
N GLY A 839 -25.52 -27.82 18.38
CA GLY A 839 -26.41 -28.52 17.44
C GLY A 839 -26.41 -27.96 16.01
N GLY A 840 -25.22 -27.76 15.44
CA GLY A 840 -25.03 -27.35 14.04
C GLY A 840 -24.45 -28.46 13.18
#